data_AF-H6Q925-F1
#
_entry.id   AF-H6Q925-F1
#
_cell.length_a   1.000
_cell.length_b   1.000
_cell.length_c   1.000
_cell.angle_alpha   90.00
_cell.angle_beta   90.00
_cell.angle_gamma   90.00
#
_symmetry.space_group_name_H-M   'P 1'
#
loop_
_entity.id
_entity.type
_entity.pdbx_description
1 polymer ?
#
loop_
_entity_poly.entity_id
_entity_poly.type
_entity_poly.pdbx_seq_one_letter_code
_entity_poly.pdbx_strand_id
1 'polypeptide(L)'
;MLPAKLVLSSARGVEEADTPPISRVEAEHEALKAVATIEEALIPAAVSAMGVVGAIATHDVVLGAATPIAAAIALAKADQLKEAVKKAKEAAERIYEAARELWEAAKVTLERIIEIVVEAIARALDYVKAHWFVLAAAEAWLIAYSLAQQLDYQLWQEHVAKLAPIIVGAPKFEKFKPALDEEGPGLFKVADYVRRVKTVEAVKKLFEAAREAVREGGEGGEEGKARDPEMRLAWHKLRETVINVNQHREPEERLRAEDVAALWAMFETYLKEVEGRVEEVRREVEKAVDELLRTEKAEISAGKIGEFEEFVRHIAYDFKTFCDVVVRNAEEIAGRENAQLLRNTFTITDLADGLAMATTKEFSILGRATPADKAMAFFKGLAEGAAWSRVVLKAVERGEAYRALALASTTAHDNYGASVETDDKKAWREMVVRTADWLREMGIEKFALRRNGDVVEIIVGDKVVAVVETKTIGERIVSFIATGDLARAYTEEAVKRLENVDRGEAEPYQLRALLVTDGSYNARNKHVEADTTSLLQAARLKRLGFNVYPTNNVSMTKEGPKPELHVVLSCEEGKKVIELVKSDLKDGVKRLRSDPRLRRRLLAKALEYLDQVEISVQGADKEMEEGRRIIEEVRQKIRERVKRFLDELRLGEGGKVCLAGCQFSEYTLSYKHEPYARVVAPLIHYIAEDAPREEVMKFLAELILYDGNVSPERVLLTMGNFHFEEQSNALPLDVYDKLALFITFAAKYNVGMKNIYIKLSAEKANAVKKFIEVMIYFDKWYAAEMFAQAWASLDADWKFGREQELYADHLFNKSQKARGYIEDYANNVKIEHVVRRDKATVYFKNENGSEIAHINIGWDGHSLLAKFKGARERAERLAAILNALGADVEVREDVSMWSVRLYTDAITAIRRPEWLEAVRALVKELYKNRKITKEQRDRLLGKIAAGPNVVEIASVGMSITLDEKEVKTSKYRSLKIIYQPSSPEAFDAAVKALKEAGFEDGIHFTAKRPEGEERGYIHLRTQAGLWKLVELSRKDVMWAKRALDKLEEIARARGFYDLLEEYLKPAKMAGMVDPQGMIAVDDERGIKAVIKDVKLQWEEERPRVIAEYDSNTSNKSFHFIWDVREGVTAAIWLDYEKAAVLATLTGDGSLKGKKGVVTLSAKHLFALAQYRGTGWDLLWWYVKVTSKK
;
A
#
# COMPACT_ATOMS: atom_id res chain seq x y z
N MET A 1 22.38 -45.90 0.33
CA MET A 1 22.27 -47.38 0.41
C MET A 1 20.92 -47.93 -0.07
N LEU A 2 19.77 -47.26 0.10
CA LEU A 2 18.49 -47.74 -0.46
C LEU A 2 18.40 -47.80 -2.00
N PRO A 3 18.98 -46.87 -2.78
CA PRO A 3 18.84 -46.89 -4.25
C PRO A 3 19.54 -48.07 -4.95
N ALA A 4 20.76 -48.42 -4.52
CA ALA A 4 21.53 -49.53 -5.10
C ALA A 4 20.92 -50.92 -4.81
N LYS A 5 20.25 -51.08 -3.66
CA LYS A 5 19.49 -52.29 -3.34
C LYS A 5 18.23 -52.43 -4.21
N LEU A 6 17.58 -51.31 -4.55
CA LEU A 6 16.41 -51.30 -5.44
C LEU A 6 16.77 -51.74 -6.86
N VAL A 7 17.89 -51.24 -7.40
CA VAL A 7 18.40 -51.61 -8.74
C VAL A 7 18.78 -53.10 -8.82
N LEU A 8 19.37 -53.66 -7.78
CA LEU A 8 19.71 -55.10 -7.69
C LEU A 8 18.48 -56.00 -7.53
N SER A 9 17.38 -55.52 -6.93
CA SER A 9 16.12 -56.28 -6.84
C SER A 9 15.33 -56.28 -8.16
N SER A 10 15.35 -55.17 -8.91
CA SER A 10 14.66 -55.07 -10.21
C SER A 10 15.35 -55.87 -11.32
N ALA A 11 16.69 -55.98 -11.29
CA ALA A 11 17.45 -56.80 -12.25
C ALA A 11 17.19 -58.31 -12.11
N ARG A 12 16.79 -58.76 -10.91
CA ARG A 12 16.45 -60.17 -10.63
C ARG A 12 15.09 -60.59 -11.19
N GLY A 13 14.13 -59.65 -11.26
CA GLY A 13 12.78 -59.92 -11.80
C GLY A 13 12.75 -60.11 -13.32
N VAL A 14 13.77 -59.66 -14.05
CA VAL A 14 13.87 -59.76 -15.51
C VAL A 14 14.53 -61.09 -15.96
N GLU A 15 15.24 -61.80 -15.08
CA GLU A 15 15.88 -63.08 -15.39
C GLU A 15 14.94 -64.31 -15.26
N GLU A 16 13.76 -64.17 -14.64
CA GLU A 16 12.89 -65.32 -14.27
C GLU A 16 11.56 -65.42 -15.04
N ALA A 17 11.31 -64.62 -16.09
CA ALA A 17 10.06 -64.70 -16.85
C ALA A 17 10.14 -65.56 -18.12
N ASP A 18 9.53 -66.75 -18.09
CA ASP A 18 9.26 -67.63 -19.25
C ASP A 18 7.73 -67.71 -19.47
N THR A 19 7.15 -67.15 -20.57
CA THR A 19 5.90 -67.56 -21.30
C THR A 19 5.28 -66.46 -22.23
N PRO A 20 4.41 -66.81 -23.24
CA PRO A 20 4.17 -66.08 -24.50
C PRO A 20 2.77 -65.42 -24.67
N PRO A 21 2.37 -65.00 -25.89
CA PRO A 21 2.69 -63.74 -26.57
C PRO A 21 1.66 -62.65 -26.23
N ILE A 22 2.11 -61.59 -25.58
CA ILE A 22 1.33 -60.37 -25.37
C ILE A 22 1.72 -59.37 -26.45
N SER A 23 0.75 -58.60 -26.95
CA SER A 23 0.89 -57.71 -28.11
C SER A 23 2.05 -56.73 -27.99
N ARG A 24 2.62 -56.34 -29.13
CA ARG A 24 3.83 -55.49 -29.29
C ARG A 24 3.78 -54.13 -28.56
N VAL A 25 2.63 -53.73 -28.02
CA VAL A 25 2.41 -52.46 -27.29
C VAL A 25 2.71 -52.56 -25.78
N GLU A 26 2.65 -53.76 -25.17
CA GLU A 26 2.91 -53.91 -23.72
C GLU A 26 4.40 -54.20 -23.40
N ALA A 27 5.17 -54.77 -24.33
CA ALA A 27 6.62 -54.96 -24.16
C ALA A 27 7.45 -53.65 -24.30
N GLU A 28 6.99 -52.69 -25.12
CA GLU A 28 7.62 -51.36 -25.22
C GLU A 28 7.37 -50.51 -23.96
N HIS A 29 6.28 -50.76 -23.23
CA HIS A 29 5.89 -50.02 -22.03
C HIS A 29 6.68 -50.43 -20.76
N GLU A 30 7.02 -51.72 -20.61
CA GLU A 30 7.88 -52.19 -19.50
C GLU A 30 9.38 -51.89 -19.72
N ALA A 31 9.85 -51.93 -20.97
CA ALA A 31 11.23 -51.55 -21.31
C ALA A 31 11.51 -50.04 -21.08
N LEU A 32 10.56 -49.16 -21.40
CA LEU A 32 10.64 -47.72 -21.11
C LEU A 32 10.56 -47.40 -19.61
N LYS A 33 9.83 -48.20 -18.82
CA LYS A 33 9.82 -48.12 -17.34
C LYS A 33 11.15 -48.50 -16.72
N ALA A 34 11.84 -49.53 -17.21
CA ALA A 34 13.15 -49.94 -16.72
C ALA A 34 14.27 -48.92 -17.05
N VAL A 35 14.21 -48.28 -18.23
CA VAL A 35 15.16 -47.21 -18.62
C VAL A 35 14.92 -45.92 -17.82
N ALA A 36 13.66 -45.53 -17.60
CA ALA A 36 13.31 -44.39 -16.74
C ALA A 36 13.71 -44.62 -15.27
N THR A 37 13.58 -45.85 -14.75
CA THR A 37 13.99 -46.21 -13.38
C THR A 37 15.52 -46.22 -13.21
N ILE A 38 16.28 -46.53 -14.27
CA ILE A 38 17.76 -46.43 -14.30
C ILE A 38 18.21 -44.96 -14.36
N GLU A 39 17.55 -44.10 -15.14
CA GLU A 39 17.83 -42.65 -15.19
C GLU A 39 17.45 -41.92 -13.89
N GLU A 40 16.31 -42.26 -13.27
CA GLU A 40 15.86 -41.69 -12.00
C GLU A 40 16.71 -42.13 -10.79
N ALA A 41 17.41 -43.27 -10.84
CA ALA A 41 18.24 -43.75 -9.74
C ALA A 41 19.73 -43.39 -9.86
N LEU A 42 20.31 -43.33 -11.07
CA LEU A 42 21.75 -43.09 -11.26
C LEU A 42 22.14 -41.60 -11.26
N ILE A 43 21.30 -40.71 -11.76
CA ILE A 43 21.62 -39.27 -11.85
C ILE A 43 21.63 -38.60 -10.45
N PRO A 44 20.66 -38.86 -9.56
CA PRO A 44 20.71 -38.33 -8.19
C PRO A 44 21.84 -38.93 -7.35
N ALA A 45 22.20 -40.20 -7.56
CA ALA A 45 23.31 -40.85 -6.86
C ALA A 45 24.69 -40.31 -7.30
N ALA A 46 24.86 -40.00 -8.60
CA ALA A 46 26.07 -39.35 -9.12
C ALA A 46 26.20 -37.89 -8.64
N VAL A 47 25.09 -37.15 -8.57
CA VAL A 47 25.05 -35.76 -8.06
C VAL A 47 25.25 -35.71 -6.54
N SER A 48 24.72 -36.69 -5.79
CA SER A 48 24.95 -36.81 -4.35
C SER A 48 26.41 -37.17 -4.02
N ALA A 49 27.08 -37.96 -4.87
CA ALA A 49 28.51 -38.24 -4.75
C ALA A 49 29.40 -37.02 -5.11
N MET A 50 28.95 -36.11 -5.98
CA MET A 50 29.67 -34.88 -6.31
C MET A 50 29.48 -33.75 -5.27
N GLY A 51 28.35 -33.72 -4.56
CA GLY A 51 28.00 -32.65 -3.60
C GLY A 51 28.69 -32.69 -2.24
N VAL A 52 29.34 -33.81 -1.87
CA VAL A 52 30.04 -33.95 -0.57
C VAL A 52 31.57 -33.76 -0.71
N VAL A 53 32.12 -33.65 -1.93
CA VAL A 53 33.58 -33.59 -2.17
C VAL A 53 34.03 -32.18 -2.55
N GLY A 54 33.81 -31.24 -1.63
CA GLY A 54 34.44 -29.91 -1.65
C GLY A 54 35.82 -29.86 -0.97
N ALA A 55 36.32 -30.98 -0.43
CA ALA A 55 37.66 -31.03 0.15
C ALA A 55 38.23 -32.46 0.12
N ILE A 56 39.41 -32.60 -0.50
CA ILE A 56 40.32 -33.79 -0.58
C ILE A 56 40.10 -34.72 -1.80
N ALA A 57 41.01 -34.59 -2.80
CA ALA A 57 41.59 -35.57 -3.77
C ALA A 57 40.74 -36.78 -4.28
N THR A 58 40.71 -37.25 -5.54
CA THR A 58 41.57 -37.15 -6.76
C THR A 58 40.79 -37.67 -7.99
N HIS A 59 41.25 -37.29 -9.19
CA HIS A 59 40.57 -37.37 -10.51
C HIS A 59 40.33 -38.78 -11.12
N ASP A 60 40.79 -39.89 -10.53
CA ASP A 60 40.76 -41.23 -11.18
C ASP A 60 39.45 -42.03 -10.99
N VAL A 61 38.71 -41.80 -9.90
CA VAL A 61 37.49 -42.57 -9.58
C VAL A 61 36.33 -42.23 -10.52
N VAL A 62 36.23 -40.97 -10.93
CA VAL A 62 35.16 -40.45 -11.81
C VAL A 62 35.33 -40.92 -13.26
N LEU A 63 36.57 -41.15 -13.71
CA LEU A 63 36.85 -41.65 -15.06
C LEU A 63 36.57 -43.16 -15.22
N GLY A 64 36.70 -43.96 -14.15
CA GLY A 64 36.51 -45.42 -14.21
C GLY A 64 35.06 -45.92 -14.40
N ALA A 65 34.08 -45.10 -14.04
CA ALA A 65 32.64 -45.40 -14.15
C ALA A 65 31.94 -44.68 -15.33
N ALA A 66 32.56 -43.64 -15.90
CA ALA A 66 31.97 -42.87 -16.99
C ALA A 66 31.84 -43.68 -18.31
N THR A 67 32.84 -44.51 -18.64
CA THR A 67 32.87 -45.29 -19.89
C THR A 67 31.81 -46.41 -19.95
N PRO A 68 31.58 -47.20 -18.87
CA PRO A 68 30.48 -48.18 -18.82
C PRO A 68 29.08 -47.54 -18.86
N ILE A 69 28.90 -46.36 -18.24
CA ILE A 69 27.63 -45.61 -18.24
C ILE A 69 27.31 -45.09 -19.66
N ALA A 70 28.29 -44.49 -20.34
CA ALA A 70 28.11 -44.04 -21.71
C ALA A 70 27.83 -45.20 -22.69
N ALA A 71 28.46 -46.38 -22.48
CA ALA A 71 28.22 -47.58 -23.26
C ALA A 71 26.81 -48.18 -23.03
N ALA A 72 26.33 -48.18 -21.79
CA ALA A 72 24.97 -48.64 -21.45
C ALA A 72 23.90 -47.76 -22.11
N ILE A 73 24.10 -46.43 -22.13
CA ILE A 73 23.19 -45.46 -22.75
C ILE A 73 23.20 -45.57 -24.28
N ALA A 74 24.36 -45.79 -24.90
CA ALA A 74 24.47 -45.98 -26.35
C ALA A 74 23.83 -47.29 -26.83
N LEU A 75 24.00 -48.39 -26.08
CA LEU A 75 23.40 -49.70 -26.39
C LEU A 75 21.87 -49.72 -26.14
N ALA A 76 21.39 -48.96 -25.16
CA ALA A 76 19.96 -48.75 -24.92
C ALA A 76 19.28 -47.93 -26.04
N LYS A 77 19.98 -46.94 -26.62
CA LYS A 77 19.48 -46.16 -27.77
C LYS A 77 19.53 -46.91 -29.11
N ALA A 78 20.22 -48.05 -29.17
CA ALA A 78 20.35 -48.91 -30.35
C ALA A 78 19.52 -50.20 -30.25
N ASP A 79 18.59 -50.30 -29.29
CA ASP A 79 17.66 -51.42 -29.08
C ASP A 79 18.35 -52.75 -28.69
N GLN A 80 19.55 -52.69 -28.09
CA GLN A 80 20.34 -53.84 -27.62
C GLN A 80 20.31 -53.96 -26.09
N LEU A 81 19.13 -54.30 -25.54
CA LEU A 81 18.80 -54.16 -24.12
C LEU A 81 19.59 -55.08 -23.17
N LYS A 82 19.93 -56.31 -23.60
CA LYS A 82 20.64 -57.30 -22.76
C LYS A 82 22.09 -56.88 -22.47
N GLU A 83 22.76 -56.32 -23.47
CA GLU A 83 24.11 -55.76 -23.37
C GLU A 83 24.15 -54.42 -22.62
N ALA A 84 23.10 -53.60 -22.74
CA ALA A 84 22.95 -52.35 -21.98
C ALA A 84 22.88 -52.60 -20.46
N VAL A 85 22.11 -53.61 -20.03
CA VAL A 85 21.99 -54.00 -18.60
C VAL A 85 23.30 -54.52 -18.03
N LYS A 86 24.07 -55.29 -18.80
CA LYS A 86 25.39 -55.79 -18.39
C LYS A 86 26.40 -54.65 -18.15
N LYS A 87 26.34 -53.60 -18.97
CA LYS A 87 27.19 -52.40 -18.82
C LYS A 87 26.74 -51.48 -17.67
N ALA A 88 25.45 -51.42 -17.37
CA ALA A 88 24.94 -50.74 -16.18
C ALA A 88 25.35 -51.45 -14.87
N LYS A 89 25.40 -52.79 -14.85
CA LYS A 89 25.88 -53.57 -13.70
C LYS A 89 27.36 -53.34 -13.40
N GLU A 90 28.19 -53.30 -14.44
CA GLU A 90 29.63 -52.99 -14.35
C GLU A 90 29.89 -51.56 -13.82
N ALA A 91 29.01 -50.61 -14.13
CA ALA A 91 29.06 -49.25 -13.58
C ALA A 91 28.69 -49.20 -12.08
N ALA A 92 27.67 -49.95 -11.68
CA ALA A 92 27.19 -49.97 -10.30
C ALA A 92 28.18 -50.62 -9.32
N GLU A 93 28.86 -51.70 -9.74
CA GLU A 93 29.86 -52.40 -8.93
C GLU A 93 31.09 -51.51 -8.64
N ARG A 94 31.55 -50.72 -9.64
CA ARG A 94 32.68 -49.78 -9.47
C ARG A 94 32.36 -48.58 -8.57
N ILE A 95 31.11 -48.11 -8.58
CA ILE A 95 30.65 -47.04 -7.68
C ILE A 95 30.52 -47.58 -6.24
N TYR A 96 30.13 -48.84 -6.07
CA TYR A 96 29.95 -49.47 -4.77
C TYR A 96 31.29 -49.76 -4.05
N GLU A 97 32.32 -50.21 -4.77
CA GLU A 97 33.67 -50.41 -4.20
C GLU A 97 34.32 -49.09 -3.77
N ALA A 98 34.20 -48.03 -4.57
CA ALA A 98 34.73 -46.70 -4.25
C ALA A 98 34.05 -46.06 -3.02
N ALA A 99 32.73 -46.23 -2.88
CA ALA A 99 31.99 -45.74 -1.72
C ALA A 99 32.35 -46.50 -0.43
N ARG A 100 32.76 -47.77 -0.53
CA ARG A 100 33.17 -48.61 0.62
C ARG A 100 34.56 -48.21 1.15
N GLU A 101 35.50 -47.87 0.27
CA GLU A 101 36.84 -47.40 0.67
C GLU A 101 36.82 -46.01 1.32
N LEU A 102 35.96 -45.09 0.84
CA LEU A 102 35.77 -43.76 1.43
C LEU A 102 35.11 -43.79 2.81
N TRP A 103 34.20 -44.74 3.05
CA TRP A 103 33.52 -44.90 4.35
C TRP A 103 34.46 -45.45 5.45
N GLU A 104 35.41 -46.32 5.10
CA GLU A 104 36.45 -46.79 6.03
C GLU A 104 37.53 -45.72 6.32
N ALA A 105 37.88 -44.86 5.34
CA ALA A 105 38.80 -43.74 5.56
C ALA A 105 38.20 -42.62 6.45
N ALA A 106 36.89 -42.36 6.33
CA ALA A 106 36.18 -41.38 7.17
C ALA A 106 36.05 -41.84 8.63
N LYS A 107 35.94 -43.15 8.88
CA LYS A 107 35.81 -43.74 10.23
C LYS A 107 37.07 -43.53 11.09
N VAL A 108 38.27 -43.64 10.48
CA VAL A 108 39.56 -43.43 11.16
C VAL A 108 39.87 -41.95 11.44
N THR A 109 39.29 -41.03 10.66
CA THR A 109 39.50 -39.58 10.83
C THR A 109 38.52 -38.97 11.83
N LEU A 110 37.29 -39.51 11.92
CA LEU A 110 36.28 -39.09 12.90
C LEU A 110 36.66 -39.51 14.34
N GLU A 111 37.27 -40.68 14.53
CA GLU A 111 37.79 -41.14 15.84
C GLU A 111 38.91 -40.24 16.38
N ARG A 112 39.78 -39.71 15.50
CA ARG A 112 40.88 -38.79 15.88
C ARG A 112 40.41 -37.36 16.20
N ILE A 113 39.34 -36.89 15.56
CA ILE A 113 38.73 -35.58 15.85
C ILE A 113 37.93 -35.65 17.16
N ILE A 114 37.28 -36.79 17.44
CA ILE A 114 36.58 -37.03 18.72
C ILE A 114 37.58 -37.09 19.89
N GLU A 115 38.77 -37.71 19.73
CA GLU A 115 39.83 -37.67 20.76
C GLU A 115 40.30 -36.24 21.10
N ILE A 116 40.55 -35.40 20.08
CA ILE A 116 41.01 -34.01 20.28
C ILE A 116 39.93 -33.15 20.95
N VAL A 117 38.66 -33.35 20.59
CA VAL A 117 37.52 -32.64 21.17
C VAL A 117 37.25 -33.11 22.61
N VAL A 118 37.39 -34.40 22.90
CA VAL A 118 37.27 -34.96 24.27
C VAL A 118 38.43 -34.50 25.18
N GLU A 119 39.66 -34.37 24.66
CA GLU A 119 40.81 -33.85 25.41
C GLU A 119 40.70 -32.34 25.71
N ALA A 120 40.12 -31.56 24.78
CA ALA A 120 39.80 -30.15 24.99
C ALA A 120 38.67 -29.94 26.02
N ILE A 121 37.65 -30.82 25.99
CA ILE A 121 36.56 -30.85 26.96
C ILE A 121 37.06 -31.29 28.35
N ALA A 122 38.02 -32.22 28.43
CA ALA A 122 38.65 -32.65 29.68
C ALA A 122 39.48 -31.53 30.34
N ARG A 123 40.23 -30.73 29.56
CA ARG A 123 40.97 -29.56 30.07
C ARG A 123 40.06 -28.40 30.50
N ALA A 124 38.92 -28.21 29.84
CA ALA A 124 37.91 -27.24 30.25
C ALA A 124 37.15 -27.69 31.52
N LEU A 125 36.95 -29.00 31.69
CA LEU A 125 36.35 -29.61 32.89
C LEU A 125 37.29 -29.63 34.10
N ASP A 126 38.61 -29.60 33.91
CA ASP A 126 39.60 -29.43 34.99
C ASP A 126 39.57 -28.02 35.61
N TYR A 127 39.10 -27.01 34.87
CA TYR A 127 38.90 -25.64 35.37
C TYR A 127 37.62 -25.47 36.21
N VAL A 128 36.63 -26.35 35.99
CA VAL A 128 35.35 -26.36 36.75
C VAL A 128 35.40 -27.34 37.94
N LYS A 129 36.31 -28.32 37.94
CA LYS A 129 36.50 -29.31 39.02
C LYS A 129 37.16 -28.79 40.31
N ALA A 130 37.60 -27.54 40.39
CA ALA A 130 38.23 -27.02 41.61
C ALA A 130 37.25 -26.57 42.71
N HIS A 131 35.94 -26.50 42.48
CA HIS A 131 34.96 -26.19 43.54
C HIS A 131 33.69 -27.05 43.42
N TRP A 132 33.79 -28.27 43.95
CA TRP A 132 32.67 -29.16 44.25
C TRP A 132 32.11 -28.89 45.65
N PHE A 133 30.79 -29.04 45.83
CA PHE A 133 30.26 -29.95 46.86
C PHE A 133 28.84 -30.46 46.54
N VAL A 134 28.72 -31.80 46.63
CA VAL A 134 27.54 -32.67 46.79
C VAL A 134 26.74 -33.09 45.54
N LEU A 135 27.25 -34.15 44.92
CA LEU A 135 26.51 -35.26 44.30
C LEU A 135 25.39 -35.81 45.20
N ALA A 136 24.22 -36.12 44.63
CA ALA A 136 23.50 -37.35 44.95
C ALA A 136 22.48 -37.73 43.87
N ALA A 137 22.52 -39.02 43.50
CA ALA A 137 21.54 -39.81 42.76
C ALA A 137 21.51 -39.71 41.22
N ALA A 138 22.45 -40.43 40.61
CA ALA A 138 22.14 -41.32 39.49
C ALA A 138 21.26 -42.49 39.98
N GLU A 139 20.26 -42.90 39.20
CA GLU A 139 19.97 -44.31 38.84
C GLU A 139 18.65 -44.45 38.06
N ALA A 140 18.63 -45.45 37.18
CA ALA A 140 17.52 -45.97 36.36
C ALA A 140 17.19 -45.21 35.06
N TRP A 141 17.69 -45.73 33.92
CA TRP A 141 16.85 -46.08 32.74
C TRP A 141 17.62 -46.96 31.73
N LEU A 142 18.07 -48.16 32.16
CA LEU A 142 18.73 -49.15 31.28
C LEU A 142 17.99 -50.51 31.19
N ILE A 143 16.71 -50.59 31.57
CA ILE A 143 15.91 -51.85 31.49
C ILE A 143 14.64 -51.72 30.63
N ALA A 144 14.37 -50.57 30.01
CA ALA A 144 13.14 -50.35 29.23
C ALA A 144 13.34 -50.39 27.70
N TYR A 145 14.46 -50.92 27.20
CA TYR A 145 14.66 -51.16 25.76
C TYR A 145 14.32 -52.59 25.33
N SER A 146 14.16 -53.55 26.27
CA SER A 146 13.95 -54.97 25.94
C SER A 146 12.55 -55.53 26.21
N LEU A 147 11.59 -54.72 26.68
CA LEU A 147 10.21 -55.17 26.95
C LEU A 147 9.11 -54.41 26.15
N ALA A 148 9.47 -53.50 25.25
CA ALA A 148 8.51 -52.73 24.44
C ALA A 148 8.08 -53.41 23.13
N GLN A 149 8.25 -54.73 22.99
CA GLN A 149 7.71 -55.49 21.83
C GLN A 149 6.45 -56.30 22.12
N GLN A 150 5.93 -56.34 23.35
CA GLN A 150 4.68 -57.06 23.60
C GLN A 150 3.82 -56.34 24.65
N LEU A 151 2.55 -56.12 24.26
CA LEU A 151 1.39 -55.77 25.07
C LEU A 151 1.09 -54.27 25.30
N ASP A 152 0.20 -53.83 24.41
CA ASP A 152 -1.12 -53.27 24.73
C ASP A 152 -1.36 -51.80 24.39
N TYR A 153 -2.35 -51.65 23.52
CA TYR A 153 -2.69 -50.53 22.64
C TYR A 153 -3.45 -49.40 23.39
N GLN A 154 -3.68 -49.54 24.70
CA GLN A 154 -4.34 -48.53 25.53
C GLN A 154 -3.39 -47.58 26.27
N LEU A 155 -2.11 -47.91 26.47
CA LEU A 155 -1.15 -46.96 27.10
C LEU A 155 -0.56 -45.95 26.10
N TRP A 156 -0.65 -46.25 24.79
CA TRP A 156 -0.25 -45.34 23.70
C TRP A 156 -1.17 -44.12 23.60
N GLN A 157 -2.46 -44.28 23.96
CA GLN A 157 -3.41 -43.16 24.00
C GLN A 157 -3.12 -42.17 25.13
N GLU A 158 -2.56 -42.61 26.27
CA GLU A 158 -2.25 -41.70 27.39
C GLU A 158 -0.85 -41.05 27.32
N HIS A 159 0.07 -41.57 26.50
CA HIS A 159 1.40 -40.96 26.31
C HIS A 159 1.55 -40.11 25.04
N VAL A 160 0.71 -40.30 24.01
CA VAL A 160 0.58 -39.32 22.90
C VAL A 160 -0.04 -38.01 23.41
N ALA A 161 -0.83 -38.05 24.48
CA ALA A 161 -1.35 -36.87 25.17
C ALA A 161 -0.26 -36.03 25.89
N LYS A 162 0.97 -36.55 26.08
CA LYS A 162 2.08 -35.82 26.71
C LYS A 162 3.19 -35.38 25.75
N LEU A 163 3.15 -35.79 24.48
CA LEU A 163 4.09 -35.37 23.42
C LEU A 163 3.44 -34.55 22.28
N ALA A 164 2.15 -34.23 22.39
CA ALA A 164 1.49 -33.22 21.57
C ALA A 164 2.20 -31.85 21.46
N PRO A 165 3.07 -31.39 22.39
CA PRO A 165 3.78 -30.11 22.24
C PRO A 165 4.95 -30.09 21.24
N ILE A 166 5.33 -31.21 20.61
CA ILE A 166 6.52 -31.26 19.73
C ILE A 166 6.16 -31.41 18.24
N ILE A 167 4.95 -31.84 17.88
CA ILE A 167 4.48 -31.93 16.48
C ILE A 167 3.59 -30.75 16.07
N VAL A 168 3.18 -29.90 17.00
CA VAL A 168 2.44 -28.66 16.71
C VAL A 168 3.31 -27.47 17.12
N GLY A 169 3.96 -26.85 16.14
CA GLY A 169 4.76 -25.63 16.29
C GLY A 169 3.94 -24.37 16.60
N ALA A 170 2.98 -24.47 17.51
CA ALA A 170 2.36 -23.33 18.15
C ALA A 170 2.71 -23.39 19.65
N PRO A 171 3.47 -22.43 20.21
CA PRO A 171 3.42 -22.26 21.64
C PRO A 171 1.95 -22.00 22.00
N LYS A 172 1.44 -22.69 23.02
CA LYS A 172 0.19 -22.31 23.67
C LYS A 172 0.29 -20.82 23.96
N PHE A 173 -0.69 -20.05 23.51
CA PHE A 173 -0.90 -18.68 23.95
C PHE A 173 -1.25 -18.77 25.45
N GLU A 174 -0.22 -18.85 26.30
CA GLU A 174 -0.39 -18.55 27.72
C GLU A 174 -0.78 -17.09 27.78
N LYS A 175 -1.87 -16.80 28.51
CA LYS A 175 -2.48 -15.47 28.67
C LYS A 175 -1.44 -14.34 28.53
N PHE A 176 -1.82 -13.35 27.72
CA PHE A 176 -1.12 -12.08 27.64
C PHE A 176 -0.76 -11.63 29.05
N LYS A 177 0.54 -11.44 29.31
CA LYS A 177 1.01 -10.61 30.41
C LYS A 177 1.34 -9.26 29.77
N PRO A 178 0.37 -8.31 29.68
CA PRO A 178 0.75 -6.93 29.51
C PRO A 178 1.78 -6.60 30.58
N ALA A 179 2.57 -5.55 30.36
CA ALA A 179 3.57 -5.17 31.33
C ALA A 179 3.03 -4.94 32.76
N LEU A 180 1.69 -4.94 33.04
CA LEU A 180 1.07 -5.27 34.35
C LEU A 180 -0.44 -5.62 34.32
N ASP A 181 -0.82 -6.39 35.34
CA ASP A 181 -2.15 -6.51 35.98
C ASP A 181 -2.70 -5.15 36.50
N GLU A 182 -3.93 -5.13 37.01
CA GLU A 182 -4.80 -3.96 37.31
C GLU A 182 -4.23 -2.84 38.23
N GLU A 183 -3.01 -2.98 38.77
CA GLU A 183 -2.33 -2.00 39.63
C GLU A 183 -1.12 -1.25 38.97
N GLY A 184 -1.06 -1.14 37.63
CA GLY A 184 0.11 -0.57 36.93
C GLY A 184 0.55 0.87 37.29
N PRO A 185 1.82 1.26 37.00
CA PRO A 185 2.44 2.54 37.38
C PRO A 185 1.80 3.74 36.67
N GLY A 186 2.09 4.94 37.18
CA GLY A 186 1.47 6.20 36.75
C GLY A 186 1.42 6.40 35.24
N LEU A 187 2.48 6.02 34.50
CA LEU A 187 2.57 6.19 33.05
C LEU A 187 1.42 5.53 32.26
N PHE A 188 1.10 4.26 32.50
CA PHE A 188 0.06 3.55 31.73
C PHE A 188 -1.35 4.03 32.10
N LYS A 189 -1.58 4.46 33.34
CA LYS A 189 -2.84 5.11 33.75
C LYS A 189 -3.01 6.46 33.06
N VAL A 190 -1.94 7.23 32.95
CA VAL A 190 -1.93 8.50 32.20
C VAL A 190 -2.16 8.24 30.71
N ALA A 191 -1.52 7.22 30.12
CA ALA A 191 -1.74 6.82 28.73
C ALA A 191 -3.21 6.49 28.44
N ASP A 192 -3.86 5.71 29.29
CA ASP A 192 -5.28 5.37 29.11
C ASP A 192 -6.20 6.60 29.26
N TYR A 193 -5.85 7.57 30.11
CA TYR A 193 -6.52 8.87 30.16
C TYR A 193 -6.32 9.68 28.87
N VAL A 194 -5.08 9.75 28.36
CA VAL A 194 -4.75 10.45 27.11
C VAL A 194 -5.50 9.85 25.93
N ARG A 195 -5.60 8.52 25.86
CA ARG A 195 -6.34 7.81 24.82
C ARG A 195 -7.79 8.28 24.69
N ARG A 196 -8.46 8.54 25.82
CA ARG A 196 -9.86 8.99 25.84
C ARG A 196 -10.05 10.47 25.50
N VAL A 197 -9.13 11.33 25.94
CA VAL A 197 -9.30 12.80 25.90
C VAL A 197 -8.52 13.47 24.75
N LYS A 198 -7.35 12.94 24.38
CA LYS A 198 -6.48 13.36 23.27
C LYS A 198 -6.21 14.88 23.18
N THR A 199 -6.20 15.59 24.30
CA THR A 199 -5.85 17.02 24.34
C THR A 199 -4.34 17.21 24.49
N VAL A 200 -3.82 18.35 24.01
CA VAL A 200 -2.41 18.70 24.13
C VAL A 200 -1.94 18.65 25.59
N GLU A 201 -2.77 19.08 26.53
CA GLU A 201 -2.47 19.06 27.97
C GLU A 201 -2.37 17.64 28.53
N ALA A 202 -3.25 16.73 28.13
CA ALA A 202 -3.17 15.33 28.52
C ALA A 202 -1.90 14.67 27.95
N VAL A 203 -1.56 14.98 26.69
CA VAL A 203 -0.35 14.52 26.03
C VAL A 203 0.92 15.02 26.76
N LYS A 204 0.98 16.28 27.18
CA LYS A 204 2.12 16.80 27.97
C LYS A 204 2.33 15.98 29.24
N LYS A 205 1.26 15.68 29.98
CA LYS A 205 1.30 14.84 31.19
C LYS A 205 1.82 13.42 30.91
N LEU A 206 1.49 12.86 29.74
CA LEU A 206 2.02 11.56 29.33
C LEU A 206 3.54 11.58 29.17
N PHE A 207 4.08 12.61 28.50
CA PHE A 207 5.52 12.75 28.30
C PHE A 207 6.27 13.06 29.61
N GLU A 208 5.65 13.82 30.51
CA GLU A 208 6.17 14.03 31.87
C GLU A 208 6.26 12.71 32.64
N ALA A 209 5.17 11.94 32.66
CA ALA A 209 5.14 10.63 33.31
C ALA A 209 6.15 9.64 32.69
N ALA A 210 6.35 9.70 31.36
CA ALA A 210 7.30 8.84 30.67
C ALA A 210 8.74 9.20 31.06
N ARG A 211 9.05 10.50 31.19
CA ARG A 211 10.35 10.99 31.64
C ARG A 211 10.65 10.58 33.07
N GLU A 212 9.67 10.70 33.96
CA GLU A 212 9.81 10.25 35.35
C GLU A 212 10.07 8.75 35.42
N ALA A 213 9.29 7.93 34.70
CA ALA A 213 9.45 6.48 34.68
C ALA A 213 10.84 6.04 34.18
N VAL A 214 11.33 6.63 33.08
CA VAL A 214 12.66 6.34 32.53
C VAL A 214 13.78 6.81 33.46
N ARG A 215 13.59 7.94 34.17
CA ARG A 215 14.57 8.49 35.13
C ARG A 215 14.65 7.64 36.41
N GLU A 216 13.52 7.28 37.00
CA GLU A 216 13.43 6.47 38.23
C GLU A 216 13.99 5.05 38.03
N GLY A 217 13.98 4.53 36.80
CA GLY A 217 14.65 3.27 36.47
C GLY A 217 16.19 3.34 36.54
N GLY A 218 16.83 4.50 36.72
CA GLY A 218 18.30 4.69 36.73
C GLY A 218 19.05 4.22 37.98
N GLU A 219 20.39 4.19 37.90
CA GLU A 219 21.31 3.75 38.98
C GLU A 219 21.55 4.80 40.10
N GLY A 220 20.82 5.92 40.14
CA GLY A 220 21.18 7.07 40.98
C GLY A 220 20.08 7.67 41.86
N GLY A 221 19.02 6.92 42.19
CA GLY A 221 18.00 7.39 43.13
C GLY A 221 18.20 6.78 44.52
N GLU A 222 18.77 7.55 45.45
CA GLU A 222 18.67 7.25 46.88
C GLU A 222 17.18 7.19 47.27
N GLU A 223 16.79 6.09 47.91
CA GLU A 223 15.53 5.93 48.66
C GLU A 223 14.22 6.27 47.92
N GLY A 224 13.78 5.40 46.99
CA GLY A 224 12.45 5.54 46.38
C GLY A 224 11.87 4.22 45.86
N LYS A 225 10.74 3.78 46.42
CA LYS A 225 10.02 2.52 46.13
C LYS A 225 9.46 2.48 44.70
N ALA A 226 10.20 1.96 43.71
CA ALA A 226 9.55 1.26 42.60
C ALA A 226 9.11 -0.13 43.12
N ARG A 227 7.80 -0.43 43.08
CA ARG A 227 7.24 -1.67 43.65
C ARG A 227 7.63 -2.96 42.88
N ASP A 228 8.18 -2.86 41.66
CA ASP A 228 8.39 -3.99 40.75
C ASP A 228 9.81 -4.00 40.10
N PRO A 229 10.68 -4.98 40.44
CA PRO A 229 12.00 -5.17 39.85
C PRO A 229 12.02 -5.42 38.32
N GLU A 230 10.99 -6.05 37.75
CA GLU A 230 10.93 -6.37 36.32
C GLU A 230 10.79 -5.09 35.47
N MET A 231 9.97 -4.14 35.94
CA MET A 231 9.77 -2.86 35.27
C MET A 231 11.03 -1.99 35.30
N ARG A 232 11.80 -2.03 36.39
CA ARG A 232 13.10 -1.32 36.47
C ARG A 232 14.07 -1.85 35.42
N LEU A 233 14.11 -3.17 35.22
CA LEU A 233 14.93 -3.80 34.19
C LEU A 233 14.45 -3.43 32.78
N ALA A 234 13.15 -3.34 32.54
CA ALA A 234 12.59 -2.91 31.25
C ALA A 234 13.02 -1.47 30.89
N TRP A 235 12.97 -0.52 31.84
CA TRP A 235 13.44 0.85 31.61
C TRP A 235 14.96 0.94 31.38
N HIS A 236 15.74 0.11 32.06
CA HIS A 236 17.17 -0.01 31.79
C HIS A 236 17.44 -0.50 30.36
N LYS A 237 16.83 -1.63 29.97
CA LYS A 237 16.96 -2.20 28.62
C LYS A 237 16.46 -1.27 27.51
N LEU A 238 15.40 -0.50 27.76
CA LEU A 238 14.92 0.52 26.81
C LEU A 238 16.00 1.57 26.54
N ARG A 239 16.64 2.11 27.59
CA ARG A 239 17.72 3.10 27.45
C ARG A 239 18.90 2.52 26.69
N GLU A 240 19.33 1.33 27.04
CA GLU A 240 20.42 0.62 26.36
C GLU A 240 20.09 0.42 24.87
N THR A 241 18.86 -0.01 24.56
CA THR A 241 18.39 -0.19 23.18
C THR A 241 18.43 1.13 22.40
N VAL A 242 17.93 2.23 22.98
CA VAL A 242 17.91 3.53 22.30
C VAL A 242 19.33 4.07 22.11
N ILE A 243 20.24 3.87 23.07
CA ILE A 243 21.66 4.22 22.93
C ILE A 243 22.27 3.48 21.74
N ASN A 244 22.08 2.15 21.67
CA ASN A 244 22.63 1.32 20.60
C ASN A 244 22.06 1.69 19.22
N VAL A 245 20.76 1.98 19.14
CA VAL A 245 20.11 2.42 17.90
C VAL A 245 20.66 3.78 17.45
N ASN A 246 20.88 4.72 18.38
CA ASN A 246 21.38 6.06 18.06
C ASN A 246 22.85 6.11 17.63
N GLN A 247 23.66 5.08 17.93
CA GLN A 247 25.06 5.00 17.47
C GLN A 247 25.19 5.01 15.94
N HIS A 248 24.15 4.56 15.24
CA HIS A 248 24.11 4.42 13.78
C HIS A 248 23.23 5.50 13.12
N ARG A 249 22.89 6.59 13.83
CA ARG A 249 21.98 7.65 13.37
C ARG A 249 22.62 9.04 13.48
N GLU A 250 22.33 9.87 12.47
CA GLU A 250 22.66 11.29 12.49
C GLU A 250 21.92 12.02 13.63
N PRO A 251 22.48 13.12 14.19
CA PRO A 251 21.90 13.83 15.33
C PRO A 251 20.41 14.19 15.16
N GLU A 252 20.01 14.66 13.97
CA GLU A 252 18.62 14.99 13.65
C GLU A 252 17.67 13.78 13.51
N GLU A 253 18.17 12.54 13.43
CA GLU A 253 17.38 11.30 13.27
C GLU A 253 17.29 10.47 14.57
N ARG A 254 17.92 10.94 15.64
CA ARG A 254 17.99 10.22 16.92
C ARG A 254 16.64 10.11 17.59
N LEU A 255 16.51 9.05 18.41
CA LEU A 255 15.36 8.77 19.26
C LEU A 255 15.68 9.14 20.72
N ARG A 256 14.65 9.46 21.51
CA ARG A 256 14.77 9.59 22.97
C ARG A 256 14.05 8.44 23.67
N ALA A 257 14.64 7.94 24.75
CA ALA A 257 14.06 6.83 25.51
C ALA A 257 12.69 7.20 26.09
N GLU A 258 12.49 8.45 26.54
CA GLU A 258 11.19 8.92 27.03
C GLU A 258 10.10 8.93 25.95
N ASP A 259 10.45 9.29 24.71
CA ASP A 259 9.49 9.33 23.60
C ASP A 259 9.05 7.91 23.21
N VAL A 260 10.00 6.98 23.15
CA VAL A 260 9.72 5.56 22.89
C VAL A 260 8.93 4.96 24.06
N ALA A 261 9.17 5.37 25.30
CA ALA A 261 8.39 4.95 26.47
C ALA A 261 6.93 5.44 26.40
N ALA A 262 6.70 6.70 26.02
CA ALA A 262 5.36 7.25 25.85
C ALA A 262 4.60 6.54 24.70
N LEU A 263 5.28 6.28 23.58
CA LEU A 263 4.72 5.51 22.47
C LEU A 263 4.39 4.08 22.88
N TRP A 264 5.30 3.40 23.59
CA TRP A 264 5.09 2.05 24.10
C TRP A 264 3.89 2.00 25.06
N ALA A 265 3.78 2.96 25.97
CA ALA A 265 2.65 3.03 26.89
C ALA A 265 1.31 3.16 26.15
N MET A 266 1.25 4.00 25.13
CA MET A 266 0.05 4.12 24.30
C MET A 266 -0.21 2.85 23.49
N PHE A 267 0.81 2.27 22.86
CA PHE A 267 0.70 1.01 22.13
C PHE A 267 0.09 -0.10 23.00
N GLU A 268 0.55 -0.25 24.24
CA GLU A 268 0.03 -1.24 25.20
C GLU A 268 -1.43 -0.95 25.58
N THR A 269 -1.83 0.32 25.73
CA THR A 269 -3.25 0.65 26.01
C THR A 269 -4.18 0.24 24.88
N TYR A 270 -3.74 0.40 23.64
CA TYR A 270 -4.49 -0.05 22.47
C TYR A 270 -4.48 -1.57 22.36
N LEU A 271 -3.33 -2.21 22.60
CA LEU A 271 -3.17 -3.66 22.55
C LEU A 271 -4.12 -4.41 23.51
N LYS A 272 -4.34 -3.86 24.71
CA LYS A 272 -5.31 -4.38 25.68
C LYS A 272 -6.75 -4.46 25.14
N GLU A 273 -7.15 -3.56 24.25
CA GLU A 273 -8.50 -3.64 23.65
C GLU A 273 -8.60 -4.79 22.63
N VAL A 274 -7.47 -5.18 22.04
CA VAL A 274 -7.40 -6.20 20.98
C VAL A 274 -7.23 -7.61 21.51
N GLU A 275 -6.57 -7.78 22.66
CA GLU A 275 -6.22 -9.07 23.28
C GLU A 275 -7.35 -10.11 23.25
N GLY A 276 -8.53 -9.78 23.80
CA GLY A 276 -9.64 -10.72 23.92
C GLY A 276 -10.25 -11.14 22.59
N ARG A 277 -10.19 -10.25 21.58
CA ARG A 277 -10.80 -10.47 20.26
C ARG A 277 -9.85 -11.18 19.29
N VAL A 278 -8.55 -10.90 19.37
CA VAL A 278 -7.50 -11.59 18.58
C VAL A 278 -7.58 -13.08 18.83
N GLU A 279 -7.69 -13.47 20.10
CA GLU A 279 -7.64 -14.87 20.50
C GLU A 279 -8.90 -15.64 20.05
N GLU A 280 -10.07 -14.98 20.04
CA GLU A 280 -11.29 -15.58 19.51
C GLU A 280 -11.18 -15.85 18.00
N VAL A 281 -10.80 -14.83 17.22
CA VAL A 281 -10.71 -14.93 15.75
C VAL A 281 -9.58 -15.87 15.32
N ARG A 282 -8.44 -15.82 16.00
CA ARG A 282 -7.33 -16.75 15.77
C ARG A 282 -7.77 -18.19 15.99
N ARG A 283 -8.48 -18.49 17.08
CA ARG A 283 -8.96 -19.86 17.35
C ARG A 283 -9.90 -20.35 16.25
N GLU A 284 -10.75 -19.47 15.75
CA GLU A 284 -11.65 -19.78 14.64
C GLU A 284 -10.88 -20.10 13.34
N VAL A 285 -9.92 -19.24 12.96
CA VAL A 285 -9.10 -19.45 11.77
C VAL A 285 -8.20 -20.69 11.89
N GLU A 286 -7.53 -20.90 13.03
CA GLU A 286 -6.69 -22.09 13.25
C GLU A 286 -7.51 -23.38 13.19
N LYS A 287 -8.69 -23.39 13.82
CA LYS A 287 -9.59 -24.53 13.75
C LYS A 287 -9.95 -24.84 12.30
N ALA A 288 -10.31 -23.82 11.52
CA ALA A 288 -10.65 -24.00 10.12
C ALA A 288 -9.46 -24.51 9.28
N VAL A 289 -8.25 -23.99 9.50
CA VAL A 289 -7.04 -24.47 8.82
C VAL A 289 -6.73 -25.93 9.19
N ASP A 290 -6.84 -26.29 10.47
CA ASP A 290 -6.60 -27.67 10.92
C ASP A 290 -7.63 -28.66 10.35
N GLU A 291 -8.91 -28.27 10.27
CA GLU A 291 -9.97 -29.04 9.60
C GLU A 291 -9.69 -29.20 8.09
N LEU A 292 -9.29 -28.13 7.40
CA LEU A 292 -8.92 -28.18 5.97
C LEU A 292 -7.70 -29.05 5.68
N LEU A 293 -6.69 -29.03 6.57
CA LEU A 293 -5.51 -29.88 6.45
C LEU A 293 -5.85 -31.37 6.61
N ARG A 294 -6.94 -31.70 7.32
CA ARG A 294 -7.48 -33.06 7.43
C ARG A 294 -8.42 -33.43 6.29
N THR A 295 -8.58 -32.59 5.26
CA THR A 295 -9.56 -32.73 4.18
C THR A 295 -11.02 -32.73 4.65
N GLU A 296 -11.28 -32.09 5.80
CA GLU A 296 -12.63 -31.96 6.37
C GLU A 296 -13.31 -30.67 5.87
N LYS A 297 -14.64 -30.59 6.06
CA LYS A 297 -15.42 -29.37 5.84
C LYS A 297 -15.23 -28.45 7.06
N ALA A 298 -14.67 -27.27 6.84
CA ALA A 298 -14.48 -26.24 7.87
C ALA A 298 -15.58 -25.17 7.78
N GLU A 299 -16.32 -24.93 8.86
CA GLU A 299 -17.29 -23.82 8.94
C GLU A 299 -16.62 -22.55 9.46
N ILE A 300 -16.85 -21.43 8.77
CA ILE A 300 -16.23 -20.15 9.06
C ILE A 300 -17.28 -19.04 9.10
N SER A 301 -17.19 -18.16 10.10
CA SER A 301 -17.97 -16.93 10.18
C SER A 301 -17.18 -15.77 9.57
N ALA A 302 -17.55 -15.37 8.35
CA ALA A 302 -17.00 -14.17 7.71
C ALA A 302 -17.27 -12.92 8.57
N GLY A 303 -18.45 -12.85 9.21
CA GLY A 303 -18.82 -11.77 10.12
C GLY A 303 -17.85 -11.58 11.28
N LYS A 304 -17.45 -12.66 11.96
CA LYS A 304 -16.53 -12.57 13.11
C LYS A 304 -15.13 -12.11 12.72
N ILE A 305 -14.61 -12.64 11.61
CA ILE A 305 -13.31 -12.21 11.05
C ILE A 305 -13.41 -10.74 10.64
N GLY A 306 -14.50 -10.35 9.98
CA GLY A 306 -14.74 -8.98 9.55
C GLY A 306 -14.92 -7.96 10.66
N GLU A 307 -15.70 -8.29 11.70
CA GLU A 307 -15.86 -7.47 12.91
C GLU A 307 -14.50 -7.23 13.59
N PHE A 308 -13.63 -8.26 13.57
CA PHE A 308 -12.28 -8.12 14.08
C PHE A 308 -11.41 -7.23 13.20
N GLU A 309 -11.49 -7.36 11.88
CA GLU A 309 -10.78 -6.45 10.98
C GLU A 309 -11.22 -4.99 11.16
N GLU A 310 -12.52 -4.73 11.22
CA GLU A 310 -13.08 -3.40 11.43
C GLU A 310 -12.64 -2.82 12.77
N PHE A 311 -12.66 -3.66 13.80
CA PHE A 311 -12.18 -3.30 15.12
C PHE A 311 -10.68 -2.96 15.11
N VAL A 312 -9.84 -3.78 14.47
CA VAL A 312 -8.40 -3.53 14.34
C VAL A 312 -8.12 -2.27 13.51
N ARG A 313 -8.88 -2.02 12.44
CA ARG A 313 -8.81 -0.78 11.64
C ARG A 313 -9.20 0.44 12.48
N HIS A 314 -10.23 0.33 13.33
CA HIS A 314 -10.62 1.36 14.27
C HIS A 314 -9.50 1.65 15.28
N ILE A 315 -8.87 0.62 15.85
CA ILE A 315 -7.73 0.77 16.76
C ILE A 315 -6.54 1.44 16.07
N ALA A 316 -6.18 1.00 14.86
CA ALA A 316 -5.13 1.61 14.06
C ALA A 316 -5.44 3.09 13.77
N TYR A 317 -6.68 3.42 13.44
CA TYR A 317 -7.09 4.81 13.20
C TYR A 317 -7.05 5.67 14.46
N ASP A 318 -7.49 5.14 15.59
CA ASP A 318 -7.47 5.89 16.85
C ASP A 318 -6.03 6.14 17.32
N PHE A 319 -5.15 5.16 17.17
CA PHE A 319 -3.70 5.29 17.39
C PHE A 319 -3.07 6.33 16.45
N LYS A 320 -3.47 6.35 15.17
CA LYS A 320 -3.06 7.39 14.21
C LYS A 320 -3.45 8.78 14.69
N THR A 321 -4.69 8.93 15.15
CA THR A 321 -5.22 10.22 15.62
C THR A 321 -4.41 10.72 16.81
N PHE A 322 -4.02 9.84 17.73
CA PHE A 322 -3.12 10.19 18.82
C PHE A 322 -1.75 10.67 18.30
N CYS A 323 -1.12 9.93 17.38
CA CYS A 323 0.17 10.31 16.80
C CYS A 323 0.09 11.67 16.06
N ASP A 324 -1.00 11.92 15.33
CA ASP A 324 -1.25 13.18 14.63
C ASP A 324 -1.33 14.36 15.61
N VAL A 325 -1.99 14.19 16.76
CA VAL A 325 -2.05 15.22 17.82
C VAL A 325 -0.64 15.52 18.35
N VAL A 326 0.18 14.49 18.58
CA VAL A 326 1.57 14.64 19.04
C VAL A 326 2.41 15.39 18.00
N VAL A 327 2.36 14.99 16.74
CA VAL A 327 3.16 15.57 15.64
C VAL A 327 2.74 17.02 15.35
N ARG A 328 1.43 17.31 15.30
CA ARG A 328 0.94 18.68 15.03
C ARG A 328 1.36 19.67 16.12
N ASN A 329 1.41 19.21 17.38
CA ASN A 329 1.71 20.05 18.54
C ASN A 329 3.13 19.83 19.08
N ALA A 330 4.05 19.25 18.29
CA ALA A 330 5.37 18.85 18.76
C ALA A 330 6.20 20.00 19.37
N GLU A 331 6.11 21.20 18.79
CA GLU A 331 6.79 22.40 19.33
C GLU A 331 6.19 22.85 20.66
N GLU A 332 4.87 22.73 20.83
CA GLU A 332 4.19 23.09 22.08
C GLU A 332 4.46 22.06 23.19
N ILE A 333 4.60 20.78 22.81
CA ILE A 333 4.82 19.67 23.74
C ILE A 333 6.28 19.61 24.22
N ALA A 334 7.24 19.78 23.30
CA ALA A 334 8.66 19.52 23.57
C ALA A 334 9.56 20.76 23.47
N GLY A 335 9.03 21.89 23.01
CA GLY A 335 9.81 23.06 22.62
C GLY A 335 10.43 22.91 21.23
N ARG A 336 10.83 24.05 20.64
CA ARG A 336 11.34 24.12 19.25
C ARG A 336 12.57 23.23 19.02
N GLU A 337 13.47 23.15 19.99
CA GLU A 337 14.73 22.38 19.87
C GLU A 337 14.51 20.86 19.89
N ASN A 338 13.45 20.37 20.55
CA ASN A 338 13.17 18.93 20.67
C ASN A 338 12.01 18.45 19.79
N ALA A 339 11.29 19.37 19.13
CA ALA A 339 10.14 19.03 18.29
C ALA A 339 10.49 17.99 17.20
N GLN A 340 11.70 18.08 16.62
CA GLN A 340 12.13 17.15 15.58
C GLN A 340 12.33 15.72 16.12
N LEU A 341 12.89 15.56 17.33
CA LEU A 341 13.07 14.26 17.97
C LEU A 341 11.72 13.58 18.26
N LEU A 342 10.72 14.39 18.66
CA LEU A 342 9.34 13.93 18.82
C LEU A 342 8.76 13.45 17.48
N ARG A 343 8.98 14.22 16.39
CA ARG A 343 8.55 13.84 15.04
C ARG A 343 9.20 12.54 14.57
N ASN A 344 10.47 12.30 14.87
CA ASN A 344 11.16 11.06 14.50
C ASN A 344 10.54 9.80 15.14
N THR A 345 9.91 9.96 16.31
CA THR A 345 9.26 8.86 17.02
C THR A 345 7.81 8.66 16.56
N PHE A 346 7.04 9.76 16.43
CA PHE A 346 5.57 9.72 16.28
C PHE A 346 5.05 9.95 14.85
N THR A 347 5.90 10.30 13.88
CA THR A 347 5.44 10.48 12.50
C THR A 347 5.10 9.13 11.89
N ILE A 348 3.87 9.01 11.37
CA ILE A 348 3.43 7.87 10.58
C ILE A 348 3.57 8.25 9.10
N THR A 349 4.30 7.43 8.37
CA THR A 349 4.62 7.56 6.95
C THR A 349 4.03 6.38 6.17
N ASP A 350 4.20 6.37 4.84
CA ASP A 350 3.78 5.26 3.99
C ASP A 350 4.56 3.96 4.27
N LEU A 351 5.65 4.03 5.05
CA LEU A 351 6.40 2.84 5.48
C LEU A 351 5.59 1.97 6.45
N ALA A 352 4.60 2.52 7.16
CA ALA A 352 3.70 1.73 7.99
C ALA A 352 2.90 0.70 7.16
N ASP A 353 2.36 1.13 6.01
CA ASP A 353 1.64 0.25 5.08
C ASP A 353 2.61 -0.75 4.41
N GLY A 354 3.78 -0.26 4.00
CA GLY A 354 4.83 -1.11 3.47
C GLY A 354 5.23 -2.22 4.45
N LEU A 355 5.37 -1.92 5.73
CA LEU A 355 5.77 -2.88 6.76
C LEU A 355 4.63 -3.82 7.18
N ALA A 356 3.38 -3.35 7.16
CA ALA A 356 2.21 -4.20 7.39
C ALA A 356 2.10 -5.31 6.34
N MET A 357 2.46 -5.02 5.09
CA MET A 357 2.39 -5.96 3.97
C MET A 357 3.71 -6.72 3.71
N ALA A 358 4.81 -6.30 4.35
CA ALA A 358 6.14 -6.79 4.06
C ALA A 358 6.34 -8.27 4.42
N THR A 359 7.03 -8.98 3.54
CA THR A 359 7.69 -10.23 3.87
C THR A 359 8.96 -9.99 4.69
N THR A 360 9.45 -11.02 5.36
CA THR A 360 10.70 -10.96 6.14
C THR A 360 11.90 -10.51 5.29
N LYS A 361 11.91 -10.85 3.99
CA LYS A 361 12.95 -10.44 3.03
C LYS A 361 12.93 -8.93 2.72
N GLU A 362 11.79 -8.27 2.90
CA GLU A 362 11.61 -6.85 2.58
C GLU A 362 11.88 -5.92 3.77
N PHE A 363 12.03 -6.47 4.98
CA PHE A 363 12.35 -5.67 6.17
C PHE A 363 13.64 -4.86 6.03
N SER A 364 14.61 -5.34 5.25
CA SER A 364 15.88 -4.64 4.99
C SER A 364 15.69 -3.32 4.23
N ILE A 365 14.64 -3.22 3.42
CA ILE A 365 14.31 -2.04 2.61
C ILE A 365 13.50 -1.02 3.45
N LEU A 366 12.90 -1.47 4.55
CA LEU A 366 12.02 -0.67 5.42
C LEU A 366 12.72 -0.20 6.71
N GLY A 367 14.06 -0.19 6.73
CA GLY A 367 14.84 0.12 7.93
C GLY A 367 14.63 1.53 8.51
N ARG A 368 14.10 2.46 7.71
CA ARG A 368 13.79 3.84 8.12
C ARG A 368 12.43 4.01 8.81
N ALA A 369 11.62 2.95 8.93
CA ALA A 369 10.33 3.02 9.59
C ALA A 369 10.48 3.56 11.03
N THR A 370 9.69 4.59 11.36
CA THR A 370 9.67 5.17 12.70
C THR A 370 9.11 4.15 13.71
N PRO A 371 9.33 4.35 15.02
CA PRO A 371 8.63 3.58 16.04
C PRO A 371 7.10 3.61 15.88
N ALA A 372 6.51 4.75 15.51
CA ALA A 372 5.08 4.86 15.24
C ALA A 372 4.65 4.12 13.95
N ASP A 373 5.47 4.11 12.90
CA ASP A 373 5.23 3.29 11.70
C ASP A 373 5.14 1.81 12.04
N LYS A 374 6.04 1.34 12.91
CA LYS A 374 6.06 -0.06 13.36
C LYS A 374 4.86 -0.42 14.22
N ALA A 375 4.45 0.46 15.12
CA ALA A 375 3.24 0.27 15.92
C ALA A 375 1.98 0.29 15.04
N MET A 376 1.92 1.20 14.07
CA MET A 376 0.84 1.26 13.07
C MET A 376 0.79 0.00 12.21
N ALA A 377 1.95 -0.43 11.69
CA ALA A 377 2.09 -1.63 10.87
C ALA A 377 1.66 -2.89 11.63
N PHE A 378 1.95 -2.96 12.93
CA PHE A 378 1.46 -4.04 13.78
C PHE A 378 -0.06 -4.13 13.74
N PHE A 379 -0.77 -3.03 14.02
CA PHE A 379 -2.23 -3.03 14.05
C PHE A 379 -2.78 -3.31 12.65
N LYS A 380 -2.30 -2.62 11.61
CA LYS A 380 -2.76 -2.83 10.23
C LYS A 380 -2.59 -4.28 9.77
N GLY A 381 -1.46 -4.91 10.08
CA GLY A 381 -1.17 -6.29 9.69
C GLY A 381 -1.70 -7.36 10.65
N LEU A 382 -2.38 -6.99 11.74
CA LEU A 382 -2.74 -7.93 12.79
C LEU A 382 -3.79 -8.95 12.34
N ALA A 383 -4.83 -8.49 11.62
CA ALA A 383 -5.90 -9.35 11.09
C ALA A 383 -5.37 -10.36 10.05
N GLU A 384 -4.47 -9.90 9.19
CA GLU A 384 -3.85 -10.71 8.13
C GLU A 384 -2.72 -11.63 8.64
N GLY A 385 -2.34 -11.52 9.92
CA GLY A 385 -1.21 -12.25 10.47
C GLY A 385 0.11 -11.88 9.80
N ALA A 386 0.35 -10.59 9.56
CA ALA A 386 1.56 -10.09 8.91
C ALA A 386 2.86 -10.53 9.58
N ALA A 387 3.95 -10.58 8.82
CA ALA A 387 5.27 -10.96 9.35
C ALA A 387 5.73 -10.04 10.47
N TRP A 388 5.49 -8.73 10.31
CA TRP A 388 5.84 -7.75 11.34
C TRP A 388 4.98 -7.93 12.60
N SER A 389 3.68 -8.18 12.45
CA SER A 389 2.78 -8.37 13.59
C SER A 389 3.19 -9.56 14.45
N ARG A 390 3.66 -10.66 13.84
CA ARG A 390 4.22 -11.81 14.58
C ARG A 390 5.48 -11.46 15.38
N VAL A 391 6.39 -10.70 14.79
CA VAL A 391 7.63 -10.24 15.47
C VAL A 391 7.27 -9.44 16.72
N VAL A 392 6.32 -8.51 16.58
CA VAL A 392 5.87 -7.67 17.70
C VAL A 392 5.11 -8.48 18.75
N LEU A 393 4.19 -9.37 18.37
CA LEU A 393 3.51 -10.27 19.33
C LEU A 393 4.53 -11.07 20.15
N LYS A 394 5.57 -11.60 19.51
CA LYS A 394 6.61 -12.36 20.21
C LYS A 394 7.45 -11.51 21.16
N ALA A 395 7.67 -10.25 20.79
CA ALA A 395 8.32 -9.28 21.67
C ALA A 395 7.41 -8.94 22.87
N VAL A 396 6.10 -8.80 22.66
CA VAL A 396 5.11 -8.57 23.73
C VAL A 396 5.07 -9.75 24.70
N GLU A 397 5.07 -11.00 24.22
CA GLU A 397 5.14 -12.21 25.06
C GLU A 397 6.35 -12.21 26.00
N ARG A 398 7.45 -11.56 25.60
CA ARG A 398 8.69 -11.44 26.39
C ARG A 398 8.73 -10.18 27.25
N GLY A 399 7.70 -9.34 27.22
CA GLY A 399 7.70 -8.02 27.87
C GLY A 399 8.69 -7.03 27.24
N GLU A 400 9.07 -7.23 25.98
CA GLU A 400 10.09 -6.46 25.25
C GLU A 400 9.52 -5.72 24.02
N ALA A 401 8.21 -5.40 24.01
CA ALA A 401 7.56 -4.70 22.89
C ALA A 401 8.25 -3.37 22.53
N TYR A 402 8.70 -2.61 23.54
CA TYR A 402 9.47 -1.37 23.35
C TYR A 402 10.73 -1.58 22.49
N ARG A 403 11.37 -2.75 22.61
CA ARG A 403 12.61 -3.08 21.90
C ARG A 403 12.32 -3.42 20.44
N ALA A 404 11.24 -4.14 20.16
CA ALA A 404 10.79 -4.37 18.78
C ALA A 404 10.41 -3.07 18.06
N LEU A 405 9.75 -2.12 18.74
CA LEU A 405 9.40 -0.82 18.16
C LEU A 405 10.62 0.09 17.93
N ALA A 406 11.64 0.02 18.79
CA ALA A 406 12.85 0.82 18.66
C ALA A 406 13.83 0.30 17.58
N LEU A 407 14.06 -1.02 17.54
CA LEU A 407 15.03 -1.66 16.64
C LEU A 407 14.64 -1.58 15.16
N ALA A 408 15.62 -1.64 14.25
CA ALA A 408 15.33 -1.83 12.82
C ALA A 408 14.52 -3.12 12.61
N SER A 409 13.60 -3.13 11.63
CA SER A 409 12.67 -4.25 11.46
C SER A 409 13.35 -5.58 11.18
N THR A 410 14.51 -5.57 10.52
CA THR A 410 15.40 -6.73 10.35
C THR A 410 15.94 -7.23 11.67
N THR A 411 16.55 -6.36 12.47
CA THR A 411 17.12 -6.72 13.77
C THR A 411 16.06 -7.19 14.76
N ALA A 412 14.87 -6.57 14.75
CA ALA A 412 13.74 -7.05 15.54
C ALA A 412 13.30 -8.45 15.09
N HIS A 413 13.28 -8.72 13.78
CA HIS A 413 13.00 -10.05 13.25
C HIS A 413 14.06 -11.08 13.67
N ASP A 414 15.34 -10.73 13.65
CA ASP A 414 16.41 -11.64 14.10
C ASP A 414 16.28 -11.99 15.59
N ASN A 415 15.80 -11.04 16.42
CA ASN A 415 15.65 -11.22 17.86
C ASN A 415 14.35 -11.94 18.28
N TYR A 416 13.24 -11.69 17.58
CA TYR A 416 11.90 -12.14 17.96
C TYR A 416 11.20 -13.00 16.88
N GLY A 417 11.85 -13.26 15.75
CA GLY A 417 11.34 -14.15 14.73
C GLY A 417 11.28 -15.60 15.22
N ALA A 418 10.18 -16.29 14.94
CA ALA A 418 10.06 -17.73 15.17
C ALA A 418 10.72 -18.54 14.05
N SER A 419 11.10 -19.80 14.34
CA SER A 419 11.40 -20.81 13.34
C SER A 419 10.22 -20.97 12.37
N VAL A 420 10.54 -21.11 11.09
CA VAL A 420 9.63 -21.21 9.94
C VAL A 420 8.41 -22.09 10.25
N GLU A 421 7.24 -21.47 10.41
CA GLU A 421 5.96 -22.15 10.19
C GLU A 421 6.04 -22.81 8.81
N THR A 422 5.66 -24.08 8.66
CA THR A 422 5.70 -24.74 7.34
C THR A 422 4.96 -23.84 6.34
N ASP A 423 5.58 -23.54 5.20
CA ASP A 423 5.08 -22.56 4.22
C ASP A 423 3.61 -22.85 3.82
N ASP A 424 3.18 -24.12 3.92
CA ASP A 424 1.81 -24.57 3.72
C ASP A 424 0.80 -24.04 4.73
N LYS A 425 1.02 -24.21 6.06
CA LYS A 425 0.00 -23.85 7.07
C LYS A 425 -0.31 -22.35 7.04
N LYS A 426 0.72 -21.56 6.78
CA LYS A 426 0.63 -20.13 6.54
C LYS A 426 -0.20 -19.79 5.29
N ALA A 427 0.06 -20.46 4.17
CA ALA A 427 -0.69 -20.23 2.93
C ALA A 427 -2.19 -20.53 3.10
N TRP A 428 -2.52 -21.61 3.81
CA TRP A 428 -3.91 -21.97 4.14
C TRP A 428 -4.58 -20.92 5.05
N ARG A 429 -3.87 -20.40 6.06
CA ARG A 429 -4.38 -19.30 6.90
C ARG A 429 -4.69 -18.06 6.07
N GLU A 430 -3.77 -17.66 5.19
CA GLU A 430 -3.95 -16.52 4.29
C GLU A 430 -5.17 -16.71 3.37
N MET A 431 -5.38 -17.92 2.85
CA MET A 431 -6.55 -18.24 2.03
C MET A 431 -7.87 -18.10 2.79
N VAL A 432 -7.95 -18.64 4.01
CA VAL A 432 -9.16 -18.59 4.85
C VAL A 432 -9.58 -17.14 5.13
N VAL A 433 -8.63 -16.30 5.57
CA VAL A 433 -8.89 -14.89 5.87
C VAL A 433 -9.33 -14.14 4.62
N ARG A 434 -8.60 -14.27 3.50
CA ARG A 434 -8.97 -13.60 2.24
C ARG A 434 -10.33 -14.03 1.73
N THR A 435 -10.69 -15.30 1.92
CA THR A 435 -12.01 -15.81 1.50
C THR A 435 -13.12 -15.25 2.38
N ALA A 436 -12.89 -15.14 3.69
CA ALA A 436 -13.81 -14.50 4.60
C ALA A 436 -14.05 -13.02 4.24
N ASP A 437 -12.99 -12.28 3.95
CA ASP A 437 -13.11 -10.88 3.53
C ASP A 437 -13.89 -10.72 2.24
N TRP A 438 -13.54 -11.52 1.22
CA TRP A 438 -14.26 -11.50 -0.06
C TRP A 438 -15.75 -11.80 0.10
N LEU A 439 -16.09 -12.82 0.88
CA LEU A 439 -17.48 -13.21 1.11
C LEU A 439 -18.25 -12.16 1.92
N ARG A 440 -17.63 -11.52 2.91
CA ARG A 440 -18.23 -10.42 3.66
C ARG A 440 -18.54 -9.24 2.74
N GLU A 441 -17.64 -8.86 1.84
CA GLU A 441 -17.90 -7.79 0.85
C GLU A 441 -19.12 -8.09 -0.02
N MET A 442 -19.42 -9.37 -0.24
CA MET A 442 -20.60 -9.86 -0.95
C MET A 442 -21.84 -10.02 -0.05
N GLY A 443 -21.77 -9.64 1.23
CA GLY A 443 -22.85 -9.76 2.20
C GLY A 443 -23.08 -11.18 2.74
N ILE A 444 -22.10 -12.06 2.62
CA ILE A 444 -22.18 -13.47 3.04
C ILE A 444 -21.48 -13.63 4.40
N GLU A 445 -22.29 -13.85 5.43
CA GLU A 445 -21.82 -13.90 6.84
C GLU A 445 -21.24 -15.26 7.26
N LYS A 446 -21.70 -16.34 6.62
CA LYS A 446 -21.34 -17.72 6.98
C LYS A 446 -21.10 -18.55 5.74
N PHE A 447 -20.04 -19.35 5.76
CA PHE A 447 -19.67 -20.24 4.69
C PHE A 447 -18.91 -21.44 5.22
N ALA A 448 -18.68 -22.41 4.35
CA ALA A 448 -17.79 -23.52 4.63
C ALA A 448 -16.77 -23.69 3.52
N LEU A 449 -15.59 -24.17 3.90
CA LEU A 449 -14.54 -24.56 2.97
C LEU A 449 -14.38 -26.07 3.00
N ARG A 450 -14.25 -26.68 1.84
CA ARG A 450 -13.98 -28.12 1.72
C ARG A 450 -12.80 -28.33 0.79
N ARG A 451 -11.76 -28.99 1.28
CA ARG A 451 -10.56 -29.30 0.49
C ARG A 451 -10.70 -30.65 -0.23
N ASN A 452 -10.51 -30.63 -1.55
CA ASN A 452 -10.44 -31.78 -2.42
C ASN A 452 -9.11 -31.74 -3.20
N GLY A 453 -8.03 -32.27 -2.61
CA GLY A 453 -6.68 -32.21 -3.20
C GLY A 453 -6.10 -30.79 -3.21
N ASP A 454 -5.80 -30.28 -4.41
CA ASP A 454 -5.26 -28.93 -4.65
C ASP A 454 -6.34 -27.86 -4.88
N VAL A 455 -7.60 -28.28 -4.73
CA VAL A 455 -8.81 -27.49 -4.98
C VAL A 455 -9.60 -27.33 -3.69
N VAL A 456 -10.15 -26.13 -3.48
CA VAL A 456 -10.94 -25.80 -2.29
C VAL A 456 -12.29 -25.26 -2.71
N GLU A 457 -13.35 -25.91 -2.29
CA GLU A 457 -14.71 -25.48 -2.58
C GLU A 457 -15.18 -24.49 -1.52
N ILE A 458 -15.73 -23.36 -1.97
CA ILE A 458 -16.43 -22.38 -1.15
C ILE A 458 -17.92 -22.70 -1.20
N ILE A 459 -18.48 -23.04 -0.04
CA ILE A 459 -19.86 -23.51 0.12
C ILE A 459 -20.65 -22.48 0.93
N VAL A 460 -21.77 -21.99 0.39
CA VAL A 460 -22.69 -21.08 1.09
C VAL A 460 -24.06 -21.75 1.17
N GLY A 461 -24.53 -22.00 2.40
CA GLY A 461 -25.64 -22.91 2.64
C GLY A 461 -25.27 -24.33 2.17
N ASP A 462 -25.95 -24.82 1.13
CA ASP A 462 -25.73 -26.14 0.52
C ASP A 462 -25.15 -26.07 -0.90
N LYS A 463 -24.78 -24.88 -1.39
CA LYS A 463 -24.30 -24.69 -2.77
C LYS A 463 -22.81 -24.35 -2.79
N VAL A 464 -22.06 -25.01 -3.66
CA VAL A 464 -20.71 -24.57 -4.04
C VAL A 464 -20.86 -23.32 -4.91
N VAL A 465 -20.39 -22.17 -4.41
CA VAL A 465 -20.54 -20.87 -5.09
C VAL A 465 -19.25 -20.44 -5.80
N ALA A 466 -18.12 -20.97 -5.36
CA ALA A 466 -16.82 -20.78 -5.99
C ALA A 466 -15.88 -21.94 -5.66
N VAL A 467 -14.85 -22.08 -6.48
CA VAL A 467 -13.80 -23.08 -6.35
C VAL A 467 -12.46 -22.37 -6.46
N VAL A 468 -11.62 -22.56 -5.44
CA VAL A 468 -10.30 -21.95 -5.34
C VAL A 468 -9.24 -22.97 -5.71
N GLU A 469 -8.52 -22.72 -6.78
CA GLU A 469 -7.36 -23.51 -7.19
C GLU A 469 -6.08 -22.89 -6.64
N THR A 470 -5.19 -23.73 -6.14
CA THR A 470 -3.87 -23.29 -5.67
C THR A 470 -2.87 -23.27 -6.82
N LYS A 471 -2.15 -22.16 -7.00
CA LYS A 471 -1.03 -22.07 -7.93
C LYS A 471 0.28 -22.07 -7.15
N THR A 472 1.04 -23.16 -7.32
CA THR A 472 2.34 -23.37 -6.67
C THR A 472 3.48 -22.94 -7.59
N ILE A 473 4.44 -22.19 -7.07
CA ILE A 473 5.74 -21.96 -7.71
C ILE A 473 6.81 -22.54 -6.78
N GLY A 474 7.46 -23.62 -7.21
CA GLY A 474 8.29 -24.44 -6.32
C GLY A 474 7.45 -25.18 -5.28
N GLU A 475 7.87 -25.15 -4.02
CA GLU A 475 7.16 -25.74 -2.86
C GLU A 475 6.20 -24.74 -2.17
N ARG A 476 5.95 -23.57 -2.78
CA ARG A 476 5.21 -22.48 -2.16
C ARG A 476 3.95 -22.14 -2.94
N ILE A 477 2.81 -22.09 -2.26
CA ILE A 477 1.56 -21.57 -2.82
C ILE A 477 1.72 -20.05 -3.01
N VAL A 478 1.58 -19.56 -4.25
CA VAL A 478 1.85 -18.16 -4.61
C VAL A 478 0.58 -17.38 -4.91
N SER A 479 -0.46 -18.04 -5.44
CA SER A 479 -1.75 -17.41 -5.68
C SER A 479 -2.88 -18.42 -5.62
N PHE A 480 -4.06 -17.92 -5.25
CA PHE A 480 -5.30 -18.68 -5.22
C PHE A 480 -6.21 -18.08 -6.29
N ILE A 481 -6.70 -18.88 -7.24
CA ILE A 481 -7.60 -18.42 -8.29
C ILE A 481 -8.98 -18.99 -7.98
N ALA A 482 -9.92 -18.11 -7.63
CA ALA A 482 -11.31 -18.47 -7.42
C ALA A 482 -12.06 -18.42 -8.74
N THR A 483 -12.81 -19.49 -9.06
CA THR A 483 -13.68 -19.58 -10.23
C THR A 483 -15.10 -19.99 -9.83
N GLY A 484 -16.10 -19.69 -10.66
CA GLY A 484 -17.51 -20.05 -10.42
C GLY A 484 -18.46 -18.85 -10.43
N ASP A 485 -19.72 -19.09 -10.06
CA ASP A 485 -20.79 -18.09 -10.15
C ASP A 485 -20.49 -16.84 -9.31
N LEU A 486 -19.92 -17.01 -8.12
CA LEU A 486 -19.53 -15.88 -7.26
C LEU A 486 -18.37 -15.07 -7.85
N ALA A 487 -17.37 -15.74 -8.42
CA ALA A 487 -16.24 -15.10 -9.08
C ALA A 487 -16.71 -14.26 -10.28
N ARG A 488 -17.64 -14.81 -11.06
CA ARG A 488 -18.29 -14.11 -12.18
C ARG A 488 -19.11 -12.90 -11.73
N ALA A 489 -19.92 -13.03 -10.68
CA ALA A 489 -20.69 -11.90 -10.16
C ALA A 489 -19.77 -10.75 -9.70
N TYR A 490 -18.64 -11.09 -9.09
CA TYR A 490 -17.64 -10.12 -8.64
C TYR A 490 -16.97 -9.38 -9.80
N THR A 491 -16.59 -10.08 -10.88
CA THR A 491 -16.03 -9.44 -12.08
C THR A 491 -17.07 -8.64 -12.86
N GLU A 492 -18.34 -9.07 -12.90
CA GLU A 492 -19.46 -8.32 -13.49
C GLU A 492 -19.69 -6.98 -12.75
N GLU A 493 -19.69 -6.99 -11.42
CA GLU A 493 -19.79 -5.76 -10.62
C GLU A 493 -18.56 -4.85 -10.82
N ALA A 494 -17.36 -5.42 -10.98
CA ALA A 494 -16.17 -4.65 -11.33
C ALA A 494 -16.33 -3.94 -12.69
N VAL A 495 -16.85 -4.63 -13.71
CA VAL A 495 -17.14 -4.02 -15.02
C VAL A 495 -18.23 -2.95 -14.92
N LYS A 496 -19.24 -3.16 -14.08
CA LYS A 496 -20.31 -2.18 -13.83
C LYS A 496 -19.77 -0.86 -13.25
N ARG A 497 -18.77 -0.91 -12.36
CA ARG A 497 -18.08 0.29 -11.86
C ARG A 497 -17.41 1.11 -12.97
N LEU A 498 -17.13 0.49 -14.12
CA LEU A 498 -16.54 1.16 -15.28
C LEU A 498 -17.59 1.78 -16.22
N GLU A 499 -18.90 1.60 -16.00
CA GLU A 499 -19.95 2.07 -16.93
C GLU A 499 -19.83 3.56 -17.25
N ASN A 500 -19.53 4.38 -16.24
CA ASN A 500 -19.38 5.85 -16.38
C ASN A 500 -18.01 6.29 -16.92
N VAL A 501 -17.10 5.36 -17.19
CA VAL A 501 -15.81 5.69 -17.80
C VAL A 501 -15.99 5.81 -19.31
N ASP A 502 -15.83 7.03 -19.83
CA ASP A 502 -15.93 7.31 -21.25
C ASP A 502 -14.83 6.60 -22.05
N ARG A 503 -15.22 6.11 -23.23
CA ARG A 503 -14.32 5.47 -24.18
C ARG A 503 -13.72 6.55 -25.09
N GLY A 504 -12.38 6.60 -25.16
CA GLY A 504 -11.63 7.56 -25.97
C GLY A 504 -10.84 6.90 -27.09
N GLU A 505 -9.95 7.69 -27.72
CA GLU A 505 -9.01 7.22 -28.74
C GLU A 505 -7.59 7.23 -28.16
N ALA A 506 -6.89 6.09 -28.26
CA ALA A 506 -5.52 5.99 -27.78
C ALA A 506 -4.54 6.76 -28.66
N GLU A 507 -3.61 7.48 -28.01
CA GLU A 507 -2.47 8.04 -28.72
C GLU A 507 -1.46 6.92 -29.11
N PRO A 508 -0.73 7.07 -30.24
CA PRO A 508 0.19 6.04 -30.71
C PRO A 508 1.25 5.60 -29.68
N TYR A 509 1.75 6.53 -28.85
CA TYR A 509 2.73 6.20 -27.81
C TYR A 509 2.16 5.29 -26.72
N GLN A 510 0.86 5.40 -26.40
CA GLN A 510 0.18 4.60 -25.38
C GLN A 510 0.02 3.16 -25.86
N LEU A 511 -0.39 2.98 -27.12
CA LEU A 511 -0.47 1.66 -27.76
C LEU A 511 0.91 1.00 -27.86
N ARG A 512 1.95 1.76 -28.21
CA ARG A 512 3.34 1.27 -28.23
C ARG A 512 3.81 0.83 -26.85
N ALA A 513 3.51 1.60 -25.79
CA ALA A 513 3.88 1.24 -24.44
C ALA A 513 3.17 -0.04 -24.00
N LEU A 514 1.86 -0.14 -24.25
CA LEU A 514 1.06 -1.33 -23.96
C LEU A 514 1.63 -2.57 -24.67
N LEU A 515 1.98 -2.48 -25.96
CA LEU A 515 2.54 -3.60 -26.73
C LEU A 515 3.90 -4.09 -26.22
N VAL A 516 4.72 -3.19 -25.65
CA VAL A 516 6.01 -3.55 -25.07
C VAL A 516 5.85 -4.31 -23.75
N THR A 517 4.74 -4.10 -23.03
CA THR A 517 4.44 -4.67 -21.71
C THR A 517 3.32 -5.71 -21.76
N ASP A 518 2.09 -5.30 -21.46
CA ASP A 518 0.93 -6.13 -21.11
C ASP A 518 0.04 -6.50 -22.30
N GLY A 519 0.17 -5.80 -23.42
CA GLY A 519 -0.66 -5.99 -24.60
C GLY A 519 -0.16 -7.12 -25.50
N SER A 520 -1.09 -7.92 -26.01
CA SER A 520 -0.86 -8.92 -27.05
C SER A 520 -1.71 -8.64 -28.29
N TYR A 521 -1.32 -9.21 -29.43
CA TYR A 521 -2.16 -9.19 -30.62
C TYR A 521 -2.09 -10.48 -31.43
N ASN A 522 -3.22 -10.84 -32.02
CA ASN A 522 -3.30 -11.93 -32.98
C ASN A 522 -3.34 -11.39 -34.41
N ALA A 523 -2.24 -11.57 -35.15
CA ALA A 523 -2.09 -11.11 -36.53
C ALA A 523 -3.12 -11.72 -37.51
N ARG A 524 -3.62 -12.94 -37.24
CA ARG A 524 -4.60 -13.64 -38.09
C ARG A 524 -6.01 -13.13 -37.83
N ASN A 525 -6.38 -13.04 -36.56
CA ASN A 525 -7.74 -12.68 -36.12
C ASN A 525 -7.94 -11.17 -35.99
N LYS A 526 -6.86 -10.38 -36.13
CA LYS A 526 -6.87 -8.92 -36.03
C LYS A 526 -7.38 -8.42 -34.68
N HIS A 527 -6.99 -9.16 -33.65
CA HIS A 527 -7.43 -8.97 -32.27
C HIS A 527 -6.27 -8.38 -31.47
N VAL A 528 -6.55 -7.43 -30.60
CA VAL A 528 -5.60 -6.88 -29.63
C VAL A 528 -6.24 -6.99 -28.28
N GLU A 529 -5.54 -7.62 -27.36
CA GLU A 529 -6.07 -7.97 -26.04
C GLU A 529 -5.03 -7.73 -24.95
N ALA A 530 -5.53 -7.57 -23.74
CA ALA A 530 -4.77 -7.58 -22.51
C ALA A 530 -5.64 -8.20 -21.42
N ASP A 531 -5.00 -8.71 -20.38
CA ASP A 531 -5.68 -9.14 -19.16
C ASP A 531 -5.18 -8.26 -18.02
N THR A 532 -6.07 -7.91 -17.10
CA THR A 532 -5.69 -7.13 -15.92
C THR A 532 -6.46 -7.56 -14.70
N THR A 533 -5.79 -7.44 -13.54
CA THR A 533 -6.41 -7.58 -12.22
C THR A 533 -6.67 -6.22 -11.54
N SER A 534 -6.36 -5.12 -12.23
CA SER A 534 -6.56 -3.75 -11.75
C SER A 534 -7.78 -3.13 -12.42
N LEU A 535 -8.72 -2.69 -11.57
CA LEU A 535 -9.88 -1.94 -12.04
C LEU A 535 -9.46 -0.59 -12.62
N LEU A 536 -8.42 0.03 -12.05
CA LEU A 536 -7.88 1.28 -12.58
C LEU A 536 -7.22 1.09 -13.96
N GLN A 537 -6.46 0.00 -14.16
CA GLN A 537 -5.88 -0.33 -15.45
C GLN A 537 -6.96 -0.62 -16.49
N ALA A 538 -8.03 -1.31 -16.11
CA ALA A 538 -9.19 -1.53 -16.96
C ALA A 538 -9.90 -0.20 -17.33
N ALA A 539 -10.06 0.71 -16.38
CA ALA A 539 -10.58 2.06 -16.64
C ALA A 539 -9.69 2.83 -17.62
N ARG A 540 -8.37 2.77 -17.43
CA ARG A 540 -7.38 3.37 -18.33
C ARG A 540 -7.49 2.79 -19.73
N LEU A 541 -7.49 1.47 -19.88
CA LEU A 541 -7.63 0.78 -21.16
C LEU A 541 -8.97 1.11 -21.84
N LYS A 542 -10.05 1.25 -21.07
CA LYS A 542 -11.34 1.71 -21.61
C LYS A 542 -11.24 3.12 -22.20
N ARG A 543 -10.56 4.06 -21.53
CA ARG A 543 -10.28 5.41 -22.07
C ARG A 543 -9.41 5.37 -23.34
N LEU A 544 -8.58 4.34 -23.50
CA LEU A 544 -7.79 4.07 -24.71
C LEU A 544 -8.59 3.38 -25.83
N GLY A 545 -9.88 3.15 -25.64
CA GLY A 545 -10.73 2.55 -26.65
C GLY A 545 -10.96 1.05 -26.49
N PHE A 546 -10.50 0.40 -25.42
CA PHE A 546 -10.76 -1.03 -25.21
C PHE A 546 -12.18 -1.27 -24.67
N ASN A 547 -12.76 -2.42 -25.00
CA ASN A 547 -13.93 -2.96 -24.33
C ASN A 547 -13.46 -3.85 -23.18
N VAL A 548 -14.08 -3.70 -22.01
CA VAL A 548 -13.76 -4.48 -20.81
C VAL A 548 -14.83 -5.54 -20.63
N TYR A 549 -14.43 -6.79 -20.48
CA TYR A 549 -15.31 -7.93 -20.26
C TYR A 549 -15.00 -8.62 -18.93
N PRO A 550 -16.03 -9.05 -18.19
CA PRO A 550 -15.83 -9.83 -16.99
C PRO A 550 -15.32 -11.22 -17.36
N THR A 551 -14.44 -11.79 -16.54
CA THR A 551 -14.04 -13.21 -16.63
C THR A 551 -14.72 -14.02 -15.53
N ASN A 552 -14.48 -15.33 -15.48
CA ASN A 552 -14.97 -16.17 -14.38
C ASN A 552 -13.94 -16.31 -13.25
N ASN A 553 -12.90 -15.48 -13.22
CA ASN A 553 -11.75 -15.66 -12.34
C ASN A 553 -11.57 -14.47 -11.39
N VAL A 554 -11.23 -14.78 -10.14
CA VAL A 554 -10.80 -13.81 -9.13
C VAL A 554 -9.48 -14.26 -8.54
N SER A 555 -8.47 -13.41 -8.65
CA SER A 555 -7.15 -13.67 -8.07
C SER A 555 -7.13 -13.23 -6.61
N MET A 556 -6.99 -14.16 -5.68
CA MET A 556 -6.93 -13.84 -4.25
C MET A 556 -5.49 -13.57 -3.82
N THR A 557 -5.11 -12.31 -3.94
CA THR A 557 -3.76 -11.82 -3.63
C THR A 557 -3.65 -11.33 -2.19
N LYS A 558 -2.44 -11.00 -1.73
CA LYS A 558 -2.23 -10.34 -0.42
C LYS A 558 -2.96 -9.02 -0.28
N GLU A 559 -3.24 -8.34 -1.39
CA GLU A 559 -3.95 -7.06 -1.42
C GLU A 559 -5.47 -7.25 -1.46
N GLY A 560 -5.97 -8.48 -1.29
CA GLY A 560 -7.39 -8.83 -1.38
C GLY A 560 -7.79 -9.52 -2.70
N PRO A 561 -9.10 -9.81 -2.87
CA PRO A 561 -9.65 -10.39 -4.09
C PRO A 561 -9.59 -9.39 -5.26
N LYS A 562 -8.91 -9.79 -6.34
CA LYS A 562 -8.79 -8.96 -7.55
C LYS A 562 -9.56 -9.57 -8.71
N PRO A 563 -10.44 -8.81 -9.38
CA PRO A 563 -11.19 -9.34 -10.50
C PRO A 563 -10.23 -9.52 -11.68
N GLU A 564 -10.21 -10.69 -12.32
CA GLU A 564 -9.55 -10.81 -13.62
C GLU A 564 -10.51 -10.25 -14.68
N LEU A 565 -10.02 -9.28 -15.44
CA LEU A 565 -10.76 -8.57 -16.48
C LEU A 565 -10.05 -8.76 -17.81
N HIS A 566 -10.82 -9.12 -18.83
CA HIS A 566 -10.33 -9.29 -20.19
C HIS A 566 -10.65 -8.03 -21.00
N VAL A 567 -9.64 -7.45 -21.64
CA VAL A 567 -9.76 -6.16 -22.32
C VAL A 567 -9.39 -6.27 -23.78
N VAL A 568 -10.27 -5.82 -24.67
CA VAL A 568 -10.19 -6.12 -26.10
C VAL A 568 -10.51 -4.89 -26.96
N LEU A 569 -9.70 -4.64 -27.98
CA LEU A 569 -10.07 -3.69 -29.05
C LEU A 569 -11.01 -4.32 -30.07
N SER A 570 -11.88 -3.52 -30.68
CA SER A 570 -12.70 -4.00 -31.81
C SER A 570 -11.80 -4.48 -32.95
N CYS A 571 -12.32 -5.36 -33.81
CA CYS A 571 -11.54 -5.87 -34.96
C CYS A 571 -11.05 -4.74 -35.90
N GLU A 572 -11.77 -3.61 -35.98
CA GLU A 572 -11.35 -2.47 -36.79
C GLU A 572 -10.19 -1.70 -36.16
N GLU A 573 -10.25 -1.43 -34.86
CA GLU A 573 -9.17 -0.79 -34.11
C GLU A 573 -7.95 -1.70 -34.00
N GLY A 574 -8.14 -3.00 -33.79
CA GLY A 574 -7.08 -4.00 -33.76
C GLY A 574 -6.30 -4.08 -35.09
N LYS A 575 -6.97 -3.87 -36.24
CA LYS A 575 -6.27 -3.71 -37.53
C LYS A 575 -5.34 -2.50 -37.52
N LYS A 576 -5.77 -1.36 -36.96
CA LYS A 576 -4.93 -0.15 -36.89
C LYS A 576 -3.66 -0.40 -36.07
N VAL A 577 -3.77 -1.11 -34.94
CA VAL A 577 -2.61 -1.51 -34.12
C VAL A 577 -1.66 -2.44 -34.89
N ILE A 578 -2.20 -3.43 -35.61
CA ILE A 578 -1.35 -4.33 -36.41
C ILE A 578 -0.67 -3.59 -37.57
N GLU A 579 -1.34 -2.64 -38.20
CA GLU A 579 -0.74 -1.76 -39.21
C GLU A 579 0.33 -0.83 -38.59
N LEU A 580 0.13 -0.35 -37.36
CA LEU A 580 1.13 0.39 -36.60
C LEU A 580 2.40 -0.46 -36.41
N VAL A 581 2.26 -1.70 -35.91
CA VAL A 581 3.40 -2.63 -35.74
C VAL A 581 4.11 -2.93 -37.07
N LYS A 582 3.34 -3.11 -38.15
CA LYS A 582 3.90 -3.31 -39.49
C LYS A 582 4.69 -2.10 -39.96
N SER A 583 4.14 -0.90 -39.82
CA SER A 583 4.78 0.34 -40.23
C SER A 583 6.04 0.60 -39.40
N ASP A 584 5.95 0.52 -38.08
CA ASP A 584 7.07 0.71 -37.16
C ASP A 584 8.24 -0.22 -37.51
N LEU A 585 7.97 -1.50 -37.75
CA LEU A 585 9.01 -2.45 -38.15
C LEU A 585 9.55 -2.17 -39.54
N LYS A 586 8.67 -1.99 -40.54
CA LYS A 586 9.07 -1.82 -41.95
C LYS A 586 9.83 -0.52 -42.18
N ASP A 587 9.26 0.60 -41.74
CA ASP A 587 9.76 1.93 -42.02
C ASP A 587 10.99 2.22 -41.17
N GLY A 588 10.99 1.82 -39.89
CA GLY A 588 12.15 1.96 -39.01
C GLY A 588 13.35 1.13 -39.49
N VAL A 589 13.15 -0.13 -39.88
CA VAL A 589 14.23 -0.95 -40.46
C VAL A 589 14.73 -0.37 -41.78
N LYS A 590 13.83 0.11 -42.65
CA LYS A 590 14.20 0.75 -43.92
C LYS A 590 15.04 2.02 -43.68
N ARG A 591 14.65 2.86 -42.71
CA ARG A 591 15.37 4.07 -42.33
C ARG A 591 16.77 3.75 -41.82
N LEU A 592 16.90 2.81 -40.88
CA LEU A 592 18.20 2.38 -40.36
C LEU A 592 19.08 1.78 -41.46
N ARG A 593 18.52 0.95 -42.36
CA ARG A 593 19.27 0.37 -43.48
C ARG A 593 19.80 1.43 -44.45
N SER A 594 18.96 2.41 -44.78
CA SER A 594 19.28 3.46 -45.77
C SER A 594 20.21 4.56 -45.22
N ASP A 595 20.41 4.66 -43.91
CA ASP A 595 21.24 5.69 -43.27
C ASP A 595 22.38 5.09 -42.42
N PRO A 596 23.51 4.69 -43.03
CA PRO A 596 24.67 4.20 -42.30
C PRO A 596 25.29 5.23 -41.35
N ARG A 597 25.11 6.53 -41.59
CA ARG A 597 25.63 7.60 -40.71
C ARG A 597 24.84 7.65 -39.41
N LEU A 598 23.51 7.55 -39.49
CA LEU A 598 22.65 7.41 -38.32
C LEU A 598 23.06 6.20 -37.47
N ARG A 599 23.24 5.02 -38.09
CA ARG A 599 23.65 3.80 -37.37
C ARG A 599 24.99 3.94 -36.66
N ARG A 600 26.02 4.47 -37.33
CA ARG A 600 27.33 4.72 -36.69
C ARG A 600 27.24 5.68 -35.51
N ARG A 601 26.44 6.75 -35.64
CA ARG A 601 26.24 7.73 -34.56
C ARG A 601 25.49 7.11 -33.38
N LEU A 602 24.43 6.33 -33.65
CA LEU A 602 23.71 5.60 -32.61
C LEU A 602 24.61 4.58 -31.93
N LEU A 603 25.48 3.89 -32.68
CA LEU A 603 26.39 2.90 -32.14
C LEU A 603 27.39 3.54 -31.19
N ALA A 604 28.03 4.64 -31.62
CA ALA A 604 28.96 5.38 -30.77
C ALA A 604 28.27 5.84 -29.47
N LYS A 605 27.09 6.47 -29.58
CA LYS A 605 26.31 6.92 -28.41
C LYS A 605 25.90 5.76 -27.50
N ALA A 606 25.41 4.66 -28.05
CA ALA A 606 24.93 3.52 -27.26
C ALA A 606 26.07 2.83 -26.50
N LEU A 607 27.26 2.73 -27.11
CA LEU A 607 28.44 2.19 -26.43
C LEU A 607 28.97 3.13 -25.35
N GLU A 608 29.03 4.43 -25.61
CA GLU A 608 29.42 5.44 -24.61
C GLU A 608 28.44 5.44 -23.42
N TYR A 609 27.14 5.42 -23.71
CA TYR A 609 26.10 5.39 -22.71
C TYR A 609 26.15 4.10 -21.88
N LEU A 610 26.37 2.93 -22.51
CA LEU A 610 26.57 1.66 -21.81
C LEU A 610 27.79 1.70 -20.88
N ASP A 611 28.84 2.44 -21.26
CA ASP A 611 30.02 2.61 -20.41
C ASP A 611 29.74 3.44 -19.15
N GLN A 612 28.84 4.42 -19.24
CA GLN A 612 28.45 5.31 -18.14
C GLN A 612 27.46 4.67 -17.15
N VAL A 613 26.61 3.74 -17.59
CA VAL A 613 25.59 3.13 -16.74
C VAL A 613 26.20 2.05 -15.83
N GLU A 614 25.82 2.05 -14.54
CA GLU A 614 26.21 1.00 -13.60
C GLU A 614 25.48 -0.32 -13.95
N ILE A 615 26.22 -1.43 -13.96
CA ILE A 615 25.66 -2.78 -14.14
C ILE A 615 25.95 -3.58 -12.88
N SER A 616 24.90 -4.18 -12.33
CA SER A 616 24.96 -5.06 -11.17
C SER A 616 24.42 -6.44 -11.56
N VAL A 617 25.06 -7.52 -11.11
CA VAL A 617 24.61 -8.90 -11.38
C VAL A 617 24.41 -9.62 -10.06
N GLN A 618 23.30 -10.34 -9.93
CA GLN A 618 22.99 -11.10 -8.72
C GLN A 618 24.11 -12.11 -8.42
N GLY A 619 24.64 -12.04 -7.19
CA GLY A 619 25.73 -12.92 -6.74
C GLY A 619 27.13 -12.52 -7.21
N ALA A 620 27.27 -11.43 -7.98
CA ALA A 620 28.56 -10.88 -8.37
C ALA A 620 28.93 -9.70 -7.47
N ASP A 621 29.92 -9.89 -6.60
CA ASP A 621 30.47 -8.82 -5.77
C ASP A 621 31.50 -8.00 -6.56
N LYS A 622 31.23 -6.70 -6.76
CA LYS A 622 32.11 -5.78 -7.50
C LYS A 622 33.45 -5.53 -6.80
N GLU A 623 33.54 -5.79 -5.51
CA GLU A 623 34.79 -5.66 -4.76
C GLU A 623 35.72 -6.86 -5.02
N MET A 624 35.15 -8.02 -5.38
CA MET A 624 35.89 -9.23 -5.73
C MET A 624 36.23 -9.30 -7.23
N GLU A 625 37.39 -9.88 -7.55
CA GLU A 625 37.85 -10.01 -8.94
C GLU A 625 36.90 -10.87 -9.80
N GLU A 626 36.38 -11.97 -9.25
CA GLU A 626 35.43 -12.84 -9.94
C GLU A 626 34.11 -12.13 -10.24
N GLY A 627 33.58 -11.35 -9.30
CA GLY A 627 32.37 -10.57 -9.53
C GLY A 627 32.56 -9.47 -10.56
N ARG A 628 33.72 -8.76 -10.56
CA ARG A 628 34.09 -7.82 -11.63
C ARG A 628 34.13 -8.50 -13.00
N ARG A 629 34.69 -9.72 -13.08
CA ARG A 629 34.74 -10.48 -14.34
C ARG A 629 33.34 -10.80 -14.86
N ILE A 630 32.44 -11.27 -14.00
CA ILE A 630 31.05 -11.58 -14.37
C ILE A 630 30.31 -10.34 -14.88
N ILE A 631 30.46 -9.20 -14.19
CA ILE A 631 29.83 -7.93 -14.60
C ILE A 631 30.34 -7.50 -15.98
N GLU A 632 31.66 -7.62 -16.22
CA GLU A 632 32.26 -7.26 -17.51
C GLU A 632 31.85 -8.23 -18.64
N GLU A 633 31.78 -9.54 -18.38
CA GLU A 633 31.28 -10.52 -19.35
C GLU A 633 29.85 -10.17 -19.81
N VAL A 634 28.98 -9.78 -18.86
CA VAL A 634 27.61 -9.36 -19.18
C VAL A 634 27.60 -8.03 -19.96
N ARG A 635 28.44 -7.07 -19.58
CA ARG A 635 28.60 -5.80 -20.32
C ARG A 635 29.06 -6.05 -21.75
N GLN A 636 30.02 -6.95 -21.96
CA GLN A 636 30.50 -7.32 -23.30
C GLN A 636 29.40 -8.00 -24.12
N LYS A 637 28.62 -8.90 -23.51
CA LYS A 637 27.48 -9.53 -24.19
C LYS A 637 26.48 -8.50 -24.69
N ILE A 638 26.13 -7.51 -23.87
CA ILE A 638 25.22 -6.42 -24.26
C ILE A 638 25.85 -5.58 -25.40
N ARG A 639 27.12 -5.21 -25.26
CA ARG A 639 27.88 -4.46 -26.27
C ARG A 639 27.89 -5.17 -27.62
N GLU A 640 28.06 -6.49 -27.65
CA GLU A 640 27.97 -7.29 -28.87
C GLU A 640 26.57 -7.26 -29.49
N ARG A 641 25.51 -7.36 -28.69
CA ARG A 641 24.12 -7.25 -29.18
C ARG A 641 23.85 -5.90 -29.82
N VAL A 642 24.29 -4.80 -29.18
CA VAL A 642 24.17 -3.43 -29.72
C VAL A 642 24.92 -3.30 -31.06
N LYS A 643 26.17 -3.80 -31.13
CA LYS A 643 26.97 -3.78 -32.37
C LYS A 643 26.27 -4.53 -33.50
N ARG A 644 25.85 -5.78 -33.29
CA ARG A 644 25.16 -6.57 -34.32
C ARG A 644 23.86 -5.91 -34.79
N PHE A 645 23.09 -5.35 -33.86
CA PHE A 645 21.88 -4.61 -34.22
C PHE A 645 22.20 -3.42 -35.13
N LEU A 646 23.17 -2.58 -34.80
CA LEU A 646 23.42 -1.35 -35.54
C LEU A 646 24.33 -1.52 -36.77
N ASP A 647 25.24 -2.49 -36.80
CA ASP A 647 26.13 -2.72 -37.95
C ASP A 647 25.46 -3.62 -39.01
N GLU A 648 24.76 -4.66 -38.56
CA GLU A 648 24.24 -5.73 -39.43
C GLU A 648 22.70 -5.74 -39.51
N LEU A 649 21.99 -4.98 -38.66
CA LEU A 649 20.53 -5.07 -38.52
C LEU A 649 20.08 -6.49 -38.21
N ARG A 650 20.81 -7.13 -37.30
CA ARG A 650 20.57 -8.49 -36.81
C ARG A 650 20.45 -8.52 -35.30
N LEU A 651 19.56 -9.38 -34.81
CA LEU A 651 19.37 -9.70 -33.40
C LEU A 651 19.63 -11.20 -33.17
N GLY A 652 19.63 -11.62 -31.92
CA GLY A 652 19.90 -13.00 -31.54
C GLY A 652 21.40 -13.29 -31.44
N GLU A 653 21.72 -14.36 -30.72
CA GLU A 653 23.12 -14.72 -30.46
C GLU A 653 23.78 -15.09 -31.78
N GLY A 654 24.88 -14.44 -32.13
CA GLY A 654 25.49 -14.65 -33.45
C GLY A 654 24.78 -13.92 -34.60
N GLY A 655 23.77 -13.09 -34.35
CA GLY A 655 23.01 -12.40 -35.41
C GLY A 655 22.06 -13.33 -36.17
N LYS A 656 21.53 -14.35 -35.50
CA LYS A 656 20.69 -15.40 -36.10
C LYS A 656 19.33 -14.91 -36.61
N VAL A 657 18.86 -13.75 -36.16
CA VAL A 657 17.59 -13.15 -36.60
C VAL A 657 17.87 -11.91 -37.42
N CYS A 658 17.49 -11.93 -38.68
CA CYS A 658 17.67 -10.84 -39.61
C CYS A 658 16.46 -9.87 -39.60
N LEU A 659 16.74 -8.57 -39.57
CA LEU A 659 15.75 -7.51 -39.76
C LEU A 659 15.79 -6.93 -41.18
N ALA A 660 16.99 -6.80 -41.78
CA ALA A 660 17.17 -6.22 -43.11
C ALA A 660 18.30 -6.91 -43.89
N GLY A 661 18.13 -7.02 -45.22
CA GLY A 661 19.15 -7.61 -46.10
C GLY A 661 19.28 -9.13 -45.95
N CYS A 662 18.17 -9.80 -45.63
CA CYS A 662 18.15 -11.20 -45.24
C CYS A 662 18.44 -12.15 -46.40
N GLN A 663 19.20 -13.21 -46.12
CA GLN A 663 19.53 -14.27 -47.07
C GLN A 663 18.50 -15.41 -47.02
N PHE A 664 18.46 -16.21 -48.09
CA PHE A 664 17.56 -17.35 -48.21
C PHE A 664 17.99 -18.45 -47.21
N SER A 665 17.33 -18.52 -46.04
CA SER A 665 17.49 -19.49 -44.91
C SER A 665 17.52 -18.81 -43.53
N GLU A 666 17.60 -17.48 -43.46
CA GLU A 666 17.69 -16.75 -42.19
C GLU A 666 16.32 -16.54 -41.53
N TYR A 667 16.27 -16.62 -40.20
CA TYR A 667 15.09 -16.23 -39.44
C TYR A 667 14.80 -14.74 -39.67
N THR A 668 13.69 -14.42 -40.33
CA THR A 668 13.33 -13.03 -40.65
C THR A 668 12.22 -12.57 -39.73
N LEU A 669 12.47 -11.55 -38.90
CA LEU A 669 11.43 -10.99 -38.05
C LEU A 669 10.36 -10.28 -38.89
N SER A 670 9.09 -10.53 -38.57
CA SER A 670 7.94 -9.90 -39.20
C SER A 670 6.84 -9.68 -38.17
N TYR A 671 5.86 -8.83 -38.47
CA TYR A 671 4.70 -8.58 -37.62
C TYR A 671 3.88 -9.84 -37.25
N LYS A 672 4.11 -10.98 -37.91
CA LYS A 672 3.44 -12.25 -37.56
C LYS A 672 4.08 -12.97 -36.37
N HIS A 673 5.28 -12.57 -35.96
CA HIS A 673 6.02 -13.18 -34.87
C HIS A 673 5.71 -12.48 -33.54
N GLU A 674 4.48 -12.56 -33.06
CA GLU A 674 4.16 -12.33 -31.64
C GLU A 674 4.79 -13.49 -30.84
N PRO A 675 5.49 -13.26 -29.70
CA PRO A 675 5.63 -12.04 -28.89
C PRO A 675 6.78 -11.09 -29.28
N TYR A 676 7.57 -11.43 -30.29
CA TYR A 676 8.80 -10.69 -30.59
C TYR A 676 8.51 -9.33 -31.22
N ALA A 677 7.61 -9.30 -32.20
CA ALA A 677 7.30 -8.11 -32.97
C ALA A 677 6.64 -7.00 -32.14
N ARG A 678 5.80 -7.35 -31.15
CA ARG A 678 5.14 -6.37 -30.26
C ARG A 678 6.13 -5.53 -29.44
N VAL A 679 7.29 -6.10 -29.08
CA VAL A 679 8.35 -5.39 -28.34
C VAL A 679 9.33 -4.72 -29.28
N VAL A 680 9.78 -5.43 -30.33
CA VAL A 680 10.86 -4.96 -31.21
C VAL A 680 10.40 -3.78 -32.09
N ALA A 681 9.17 -3.82 -32.63
CA ALA A 681 8.71 -2.79 -33.56
C ALA A 681 8.61 -1.39 -32.90
N PRO A 682 7.97 -1.21 -31.72
CA PRO A 682 7.93 0.10 -31.06
C PRO A 682 9.31 0.67 -30.72
N LEU A 683 10.25 -0.17 -30.26
CA LEU A 683 11.61 0.29 -29.96
C LEU A 683 12.37 0.69 -31.23
N ILE A 684 12.24 -0.07 -32.32
CA ILE A 684 12.83 0.28 -33.62
C ILE A 684 12.28 1.62 -34.12
N HIS A 685 10.98 1.87 -33.97
CA HIS A 685 10.37 3.15 -34.34
C HIS A 685 11.08 4.32 -33.66
N TYR A 686 11.18 4.33 -32.32
CA TYR A 686 11.84 5.42 -31.61
C TYR A 686 13.35 5.52 -31.87
N ILE A 687 14.03 4.40 -32.14
CA ILE A 687 15.45 4.39 -32.50
C ILE A 687 15.66 5.03 -33.89
N ALA A 688 14.83 4.68 -34.85
CA ALA A 688 14.94 5.12 -36.24
C ALA A 688 14.45 6.56 -36.46
N GLU A 689 13.35 6.94 -35.83
CA GLU A 689 12.65 8.22 -36.02
C GLU A 689 12.91 9.18 -34.86
N ASP A 690 12.92 10.48 -35.14
CA ASP A 690 13.16 11.51 -34.12
C ASP A 690 11.83 11.93 -33.48
N ALA A 691 11.49 11.32 -32.34
CA ALA A 691 10.33 11.67 -31.56
C ALA A 691 10.60 12.87 -30.65
N PRO A 692 9.59 13.72 -30.36
CA PRO A 692 9.71 14.73 -29.32
C PRO A 692 10.07 14.10 -27.97
N ARG A 693 10.96 14.74 -27.20
CA ARG A 693 11.36 14.25 -25.86
C ARG A 693 10.16 14.00 -24.94
N GLU A 694 9.10 14.79 -25.08
CA GLU A 694 7.88 14.63 -24.31
C GLU A 694 7.14 13.32 -24.60
N GLU A 695 6.96 12.97 -25.89
CA GLU A 695 6.36 11.70 -26.29
C GLU A 695 7.15 10.53 -25.70
N VAL A 696 8.49 10.62 -25.73
CA VAL A 696 9.39 9.62 -25.15
C VAL A 696 9.23 9.51 -23.63
N MET A 697 9.06 10.63 -22.93
CA MET A 697 8.80 10.65 -21.48
C MET A 697 7.43 10.06 -21.14
N LYS A 698 6.38 10.41 -21.92
CA LYS A 698 5.05 9.85 -21.76
C LYS A 698 5.06 8.34 -22.03
N PHE A 699 5.72 7.89 -23.09
CA PHE A 699 5.94 6.47 -23.38
C PHE A 699 6.64 5.73 -22.23
N LEU A 700 7.73 6.28 -21.68
CA LEU A 700 8.43 5.69 -20.53
C LEU A 700 7.57 5.64 -19.27
N ALA A 701 6.78 6.69 -19.01
CA ALA A 701 5.84 6.70 -17.89
C ALA A 701 4.82 5.57 -18.00
N GLU A 702 4.21 5.37 -19.18
CA GLU A 702 3.28 4.26 -19.44
C GLU A 702 3.96 2.90 -19.22
N LEU A 703 5.19 2.70 -19.71
CA LEU A 703 5.93 1.45 -19.47
C LEU A 703 6.09 1.15 -17.97
N ILE A 704 6.38 2.17 -17.17
CA ILE A 704 6.55 2.03 -15.72
C ILE A 704 5.23 1.79 -15.00
N LEU A 705 4.14 2.37 -15.49
CA LEU A 705 2.81 2.11 -14.94
C LEU A 705 2.39 0.66 -15.10
N TYR A 706 2.65 0.08 -16.28
CA TYR A 706 2.37 -1.32 -16.57
C TYR A 706 3.36 -2.26 -15.84
N ASP A 707 4.59 -2.37 -16.34
CA ASP A 707 5.60 -3.36 -15.90
C ASP A 707 6.67 -2.79 -14.94
N GLY A 708 6.52 -1.54 -14.49
CA GLY A 708 7.43 -0.92 -13.56
C GLY A 708 6.99 -0.99 -12.10
N ASN A 709 7.89 -0.58 -11.21
CA ASN A 709 7.60 -0.35 -9.80
C ASN A 709 7.96 1.09 -9.44
N VAL A 710 7.05 1.75 -8.73
CA VAL A 710 7.21 3.10 -8.21
C VAL A 710 7.22 3.01 -6.69
N SER A 711 8.31 3.45 -6.07
CA SER A 711 8.46 3.55 -4.62
C SER A 711 9.14 4.87 -4.26
N PRO A 712 8.98 5.40 -3.03
CA PRO A 712 9.43 6.75 -2.67
C PRO A 712 10.88 7.09 -3.06
N GLU A 713 11.78 6.10 -3.06
CA GLU A 713 13.21 6.30 -3.30
C GLU A 713 13.74 5.68 -4.61
N ARG A 714 12.93 4.90 -5.32
CA ARG A 714 13.32 4.30 -6.59
C ARG A 714 12.15 4.09 -7.53
N VAL A 715 12.42 4.34 -8.81
CA VAL A 715 11.57 3.98 -9.95
C VAL A 715 12.35 2.99 -10.78
N LEU A 716 11.73 1.85 -11.10
CA LEU A 716 12.36 0.84 -11.94
C LEU A 716 11.38 0.26 -12.96
N LEU A 717 11.92 -0.19 -14.08
CA LEU A 717 11.23 -0.99 -15.09
C LEU A 717 11.79 -2.41 -15.05
N THR A 718 10.92 -3.41 -14.98
CA THR A 718 11.32 -4.82 -15.04
C THR A 718 11.15 -5.36 -16.45
N MET A 719 12.15 -6.09 -16.93
CA MET A 719 12.18 -6.70 -18.26
C MET A 719 12.48 -8.19 -18.14
N GLY A 720 11.49 -9.01 -18.49
CA GLY A 720 11.64 -10.46 -18.65
C GLY A 720 12.01 -10.89 -20.07
N ASN A 721 12.18 -12.20 -20.26
CA ASN A 721 12.41 -12.80 -21.57
C ASN A 721 11.14 -12.69 -22.47
N PHE A 722 11.26 -13.04 -23.76
CA PHE A 722 10.09 -13.19 -24.63
C PHE A 722 9.29 -14.45 -24.24
N HIS A 723 7.98 -14.32 -23.99
CA HIS A 723 7.10 -15.43 -23.59
C HIS A 723 6.36 -15.99 -24.81
N PHE A 724 6.58 -17.27 -25.16
CA PHE A 724 5.90 -17.92 -26.28
C PHE A 724 5.36 -19.29 -25.86
N GLU A 725 4.13 -19.61 -26.28
CA GLU A 725 3.46 -20.87 -25.94
C GLU A 725 3.83 -22.02 -26.90
N GLU A 726 3.99 -21.75 -28.20
CA GLU A 726 4.33 -22.75 -29.21
C GLU A 726 5.80 -22.65 -29.68
N GLN A 727 6.53 -23.77 -29.62
CA GLN A 727 7.95 -23.84 -30.03
C GLN A 727 8.17 -23.71 -31.55
N SER A 728 7.14 -23.94 -32.36
CA SER A 728 7.25 -24.09 -33.83
C SER A 728 7.62 -22.80 -34.59
N ASN A 729 7.46 -21.62 -33.97
CA ASN A 729 7.80 -20.30 -34.55
C ASN A 729 8.74 -19.46 -33.65
N ALA A 730 9.41 -20.09 -32.69
CA ALA A 730 10.27 -19.38 -31.75
C ALA A 730 11.52 -18.81 -32.44
N LEU A 731 11.75 -17.51 -32.30
CA LEU A 731 12.97 -16.86 -32.76
C LEU A 731 14.04 -16.96 -31.66
N PRO A 732 15.33 -17.13 -31.99
CA PRO A 732 16.42 -17.20 -31.00
C PRO A 732 16.80 -15.82 -30.44
N LEU A 733 15.81 -15.11 -29.90
CA LEU A 733 15.95 -13.82 -29.22
C LEU A 733 15.84 -14.01 -27.72
N ASP A 734 16.65 -13.27 -26.97
CA ASP A 734 16.69 -13.30 -25.50
C ASP A 734 16.52 -11.90 -24.89
N VAL A 735 16.56 -11.81 -23.55
CA VAL A 735 16.44 -10.54 -22.83
C VAL A 735 17.56 -9.55 -23.18
N TYR A 736 18.74 -10.02 -23.60
CA TYR A 736 19.85 -9.14 -24.00
C TYR A 736 19.55 -8.44 -25.33
N ASP A 737 18.77 -9.04 -26.22
CA ASP A 737 18.28 -8.37 -27.43
C ASP A 737 17.32 -7.22 -27.08
N LYS A 738 16.39 -7.43 -26.14
CA LYS A 738 15.52 -6.35 -25.62
C LYS A 738 16.35 -5.24 -24.99
N LEU A 739 17.32 -5.61 -24.14
CA LEU A 739 18.18 -4.67 -23.44
C LEU A 739 19.06 -3.86 -24.41
N ALA A 740 19.57 -4.48 -25.48
CA ALA A 740 20.36 -3.79 -26.50
C ALA A 740 19.53 -2.75 -27.27
N LEU A 741 18.29 -3.08 -27.63
CA LEU A 741 17.36 -2.11 -28.22
C LEU A 741 17.05 -0.99 -27.24
N PHE A 742 16.77 -1.31 -25.98
CA PHE A 742 16.44 -0.32 -24.95
C PHE A 742 17.61 0.60 -24.63
N ILE A 743 18.85 0.11 -24.56
CA ILE A 743 20.06 0.93 -24.40
C ILE A 743 20.27 1.85 -25.60
N THR A 744 20.04 1.36 -26.82
CA THR A 744 20.15 2.19 -28.03
C THR A 744 19.12 3.31 -28.02
N PHE A 745 17.88 3.00 -27.65
CA PHE A 745 16.81 3.96 -27.43
C PHE A 745 17.18 4.97 -26.32
N ALA A 746 17.65 4.49 -25.18
CA ALA A 746 18.02 5.30 -24.03
C ALA A 746 19.14 6.30 -24.35
N ALA A 747 20.17 5.83 -25.04
CA ALA A 747 21.31 6.64 -25.47
C ALA A 747 20.93 7.69 -26.52
N LYS A 748 19.92 7.41 -27.37
CA LYS A 748 19.42 8.40 -28.33
C LYS A 748 18.78 9.59 -27.61
N TYR A 749 17.98 9.32 -26.59
CA TYR A 749 17.15 10.33 -25.89
C TYR A 749 17.74 10.81 -24.56
N ASN A 750 18.95 10.37 -24.19
CA ASN A 750 19.59 10.66 -22.91
C ASN A 750 18.66 10.34 -21.72
N VAL A 751 18.10 9.13 -21.72
CA VAL A 751 17.28 8.64 -20.61
C VAL A 751 18.14 8.63 -19.34
N GLY A 752 17.59 9.02 -18.19
CA GLY A 752 18.35 9.05 -16.93
C GLY A 752 18.37 7.68 -16.27
N MET A 753 19.20 6.74 -16.75
CA MET A 753 19.37 5.43 -16.09
C MET A 753 20.48 5.50 -15.05
N LYS A 754 20.18 5.03 -13.84
CA LYS A 754 21.13 4.95 -12.73
C LYS A 754 21.86 3.60 -12.70
N ASN A 755 21.13 2.49 -12.81
CA ASN A 755 21.67 1.13 -12.69
C ASN A 755 20.84 0.14 -13.51
N ILE A 756 21.49 -0.84 -14.12
CA ILE A 756 20.89 -2.05 -14.70
C ILE A 756 21.26 -3.24 -13.81
N TYR A 757 20.28 -3.77 -13.09
CA TYR A 757 20.44 -4.95 -12.26
C TYR A 757 19.96 -6.20 -12.98
N ILE A 758 20.80 -7.23 -13.02
CA ILE A 758 20.53 -8.48 -13.72
C ILE A 758 20.40 -9.59 -12.69
N LYS A 759 19.20 -10.13 -12.59
CA LYS A 759 18.86 -11.24 -11.71
C LYS A 759 18.93 -12.54 -12.49
N LEU A 760 19.73 -13.47 -11.98
CA LEU A 760 19.91 -14.79 -12.57
C LEU A 760 18.98 -15.75 -11.82
N SER A 761 17.86 -16.11 -12.44
CA SER A 761 16.97 -17.11 -11.84
C SER A 761 17.55 -18.50 -12.10
N ALA A 762 17.81 -19.23 -11.01
CA ALA A 762 18.03 -20.66 -11.06
C ALA A 762 16.68 -21.35 -10.85
N GLU A 763 16.18 -22.07 -11.85
CA GLU A 763 15.25 -23.15 -11.56
C GLU A 763 15.51 -24.40 -12.42
N LYS A 764 15.56 -25.51 -11.66
CA LYS A 764 15.68 -26.93 -11.97
C LYS A 764 17.02 -27.45 -12.50
N ALA A 765 17.57 -28.38 -11.72
CA ALA A 765 18.57 -29.37 -12.07
C ALA A 765 18.20 -30.29 -13.26
N ASN A 766 17.00 -30.13 -13.87
CA ASN A 766 16.54 -30.90 -15.02
C ASN A 766 15.85 -30.05 -16.13
N ALA A 767 15.94 -28.71 -16.11
CA ALA A 767 15.43 -27.88 -17.21
C ALA A 767 16.51 -26.89 -17.70
N VAL A 768 16.89 -26.99 -18.97
CA VAL A 768 18.04 -26.32 -19.59
C VAL A 768 17.87 -24.79 -19.80
N LYS A 769 16.94 -24.09 -19.12
CA LYS A 769 16.72 -22.64 -19.32
C LYS A 769 16.82 -21.83 -18.03
N LYS A 770 17.98 -21.18 -17.84
CA LYS A 770 18.14 -20.05 -16.90
C LYS A 770 17.25 -18.89 -17.36
N PHE A 771 16.31 -18.47 -16.53
CA PHE A 771 15.56 -17.23 -16.78
C PHE A 771 16.36 -16.04 -16.27
N ILE A 772 16.45 -14.99 -17.09
CA ILE A 772 17.16 -13.76 -16.75
C ILE A 772 16.12 -12.64 -16.67
N GLU A 773 16.09 -11.97 -15.54
CA GLU A 773 15.23 -10.81 -15.28
C GLU A 773 16.13 -9.57 -15.15
N VAL A 774 15.80 -8.52 -15.90
CA VAL A 774 16.58 -7.26 -15.91
C VAL A 774 15.74 -6.16 -15.28
N MET A 775 16.28 -5.45 -14.30
CA MET A 775 15.65 -4.29 -13.67
C MET A 775 16.44 -3.03 -14.02
N ILE A 776 15.77 -2.05 -14.60
CA ILE A 776 16.37 -0.77 -14.99
C ILE A 776 15.92 0.29 -13.98
N TYR A 777 16.86 0.82 -13.22
CA TYR A 777 16.61 1.87 -12.23
C TYR A 777 16.79 3.24 -12.87
N PHE A 778 15.80 4.10 -12.69
CA PHE A 778 15.84 5.48 -13.17
C PHE A 778 16.41 6.42 -12.11
N ASP A 779 17.11 7.45 -12.57
CA ASP A 779 17.47 8.60 -11.75
C ASP A 779 16.21 9.29 -11.20
N LYS A 780 16.27 9.76 -9.95
CA LYS A 780 15.12 10.34 -9.24
C LYS A 780 14.60 11.60 -9.96
N TRP A 781 15.51 12.46 -10.42
CA TRP A 781 15.15 13.69 -11.14
C TRP A 781 14.54 13.40 -12.51
N TYR A 782 15.13 12.45 -13.24
CA TYR A 782 14.58 12.03 -14.54
C TYR A 782 13.18 11.44 -14.38
N ALA A 783 12.97 10.55 -13.40
CA ALA A 783 11.68 9.93 -13.16
C ALA A 783 10.59 10.95 -12.78
N ALA A 784 10.95 11.98 -12.01
CA ALA A 784 10.00 13.04 -11.66
C ALA A 784 9.62 13.91 -12.88
N GLU A 785 10.57 14.29 -13.74
CA GLU A 785 10.26 15.00 -14.99
C GLU A 785 9.34 14.18 -15.89
N MET A 786 9.63 12.88 -16.00
CA MET A 786 8.86 11.91 -16.78
C MET A 786 7.41 11.82 -16.28
N PHE A 787 7.19 11.61 -14.97
CA PHE A 787 5.83 11.60 -14.41
C PHE A 787 5.13 12.95 -14.53
N ALA A 788 5.85 14.07 -14.42
CA ALA A 788 5.28 15.39 -14.64
C ALA A 788 4.75 15.57 -16.09
N GLN A 789 5.42 14.98 -17.10
CA GLN A 789 4.90 15.01 -18.47
C GLN A 789 3.65 14.15 -18.64
N ALA A 790 3.56 13.02 -17.93
CA ALA A 790 2.40 12.12 -17.97
C ALA A 790 1.26 12.53 -17.02
N TRP A 791 1.46 13.56 -16.19
CA TRP A 791 0.60 13.84 -15.04
C TRP A 791 -0.86 14.11 -15.43
N ALA A 792 -1.14 14.79 -16.53
CA ALA A 792 -2.52 15.03 -16.95
C ALA A 792 -3.32 13.73 -17.14
N SER A 793 -2.67 12.68 -17.67
CA SER A 793 -3.28 11.35 -17.82
C SER A 793 -3.32 10.58 -16.50
N LEU A 794 -2.28 10.71 -15.67
CA LEU A 794 -2.21 10.07 -14.35
C LEU A 794 -3.18 10.65 -13.33
N ASP A 795 -3.44 11.96 -13.40
CA ASP A 795 -4.34 12.66 -12.48
C ASP A 795 -5.79 12.22 -12.67
N ALA A 796 -6.22 12.00 -13.92
CA ALA A 796 -7.53 11.44 -14.22
C ALA A 796 -7.70 10.02 -13.64
N ASP A 797 -6.67 9.20 -13.78
CA ASP A 797 -6.64 7.85 -13.19
C ASP A 797 -6.63 7.91 -11.65
N TRP A 798 -5.82 8.80 -11.08
CA TRP A 798 -5.73 8.98 -9.63
C TRP A 798 -7.06 9.49 -9.04
N LYS A 799 -7.73 10.44 -9.69
CA LYS A 799 -9.07 10.93 -9.29
C LYS A 799 -10.10 9.79 -9.32
N PHE A 800 -10.13 9.01 -10.40
CA PHE A 800 -11.01 7.85 -10.50
C PHE A 800 -10.74 6.82 -9.40
N GLY A 801 -9.47 6.49 -9.14
CA GLY A 801 -9.12 5.54 -8.08
C GLY A 801 -9.49 6.03 -6.68
N ARG A 802 -9.40 7.35 -6.43
CA ARG A 802 -9.90 7.99 -5.20
C ARG A 802 -11.41 7.89 -5.07
N GLU A 803 -12.14 8.22 -6.13
CA GLU A 803 -13.61 8.18 -6.16
C GLU A 803 -14.17 6.77 -5.98
N GLN A 804 -13.48 5.77 -6.54
CA GLN A 804 -13.85 4.36 -6.43
C GLN A 804 -13.22 3.64 -5.22
N GLU A 805 -12.55 4.38 -4.33
CA GLU A 805 -11.90 3.87 -3.12
C GLU A 805 -10.90 2.72 -3.35
N LEU A 806 -10.16 2.78 -4.46
CA LEU A 806 -9.24 1.72 -4.92
C LEU A 806 -7.88 1.74 -4.21
N TYR A 807 -7.85 1.89 -2.89
CA TYR A 807 -6.60 2.02 -2.12
C TYR A 807 -5.71 0.76 -2.16
N ALA A 808 -6.30 -0.41 -2.40
CA ALA A 808 -5.58 -1.66 -2.60
C ALA A 808 -5.17 -1.92 -4.06
N ASP A 809 -5.60 -1.08 -5.01
CA ASP A 809 -5.24 -1.24 -6.42
C ASP A 809 -3.78 -0.82 -6.66
N HIS A 810 -3.00 -1.73 -7.23
CA HIS A 810 -1.57 -1.53 -7.42
C HIS A 810 -1.25 -0.35 -8.37
N LEU A 811 -2.07 -0.09 -9.39
CA LEU A 811 -1.88 1.02 -10.32
C LEU A 811 -2.26 2.36 -9.65
N PHE A 812 -3.29 2.35 -8.79
CA PHE A 812 -3.62 3.52 -7.98
C PHE A 812 -2.46 3.87 -7.03
N ASN A 813 -1.90 2.87 -6.36
CA ASN A 813 -0.72 3.03 -5.52
C ASN A 813 0.51 3.53 -6.29
N LYS A 814 0.76 3.04 -7.50
CA LYS A 814 1.82 3.58 -8.38
C LYS A 814 1.55 5.05 -8.73
N SER A 815 0.32 5.41 -9.08
CA SER A 815 -0.08 6.78 -9.43
C SER A 815 0.08 7.74 -8.25
N GLN A 816 -0.30 7.31 -7.04
CA GLN A 816 -0.08 8.09 -5.82
C GLN A 816 1.41 8.29 -5.52
N LYS A 817 2.25 7.27 -5.72
CA LYS A 817 3.69 7.41 -5.52
C LYS A 817 4.33 8.26 -6.60
N ALA A 818 3.88 8.17 -7.86
CA ALA A 818 4.31 9.05 -8.95
C ALA A 818 3.99 10.52 -8.66
N ARG A 819 2.84 10.80 -8.05
CA ARG A 819 2.51 12.13 -7.52
C ARG A 819 3.55 12.61 -6.51
N GLY A 820 3.95 11.75 -5.58
CA GLY A 820 5.00 12.05 -4.60
C GLY A 820 6.33 12.48 -5.25
N TYR A 821 6.72 11.85 -6.37
CA TYR A 821 7.91 12.30 -7.13
C TYR A 821 7.75 13.71 -7.71
N ILE A 822 6.56 14.05 -8.20
CA ILE A 822 6.27 15.39 -8.73
C ILE A 822 6.24 16.42 -7.60
N GLU A 823 5.71 16.06 -6.44
CA GLU A 823 5.71 16.90 -5.23
C GLU A 823 7.14 17.13 -4.71
N ASP A 824 7.95 16.08 -4.58
CA ASP A 824 9.38 16.17 -4.26
C ASP A 824 10.12 17.05 -5.28
N TYR A 825 9.85 16.85 -6.57
CA TYR A 825 10.44 17.64 -7.64
C TYR A 825 10.06 19.11 -7.53
N ALA A 826 8.77 19.41 -7.42
CA ALA A 826 8.28 20.76 -7.28
C ALA A 826 8.84 21.45 -6.03
N ASN A 827 9.04 20.70 -4.93
CA ASN A 827 9.66 21.18 -3.71
C ASN A 827 11.18 21.41 -3.84
N ASN A 828 11.87 20.80 -4.80
CA ASN A 828 13.30 21.01 -5.01
C ASN A 828 13.61 21.97 -6.17
N VAL A 829 12.59 22.36 -6.95
CA VAL A 829 12.72 23.39 -8.00
C VAL A 829 13.06 24.74 -7.38
N LYS A 830 14.10 25.39 -7.91
CA LYS A 830 14.50 26.73 -7.49
C LYS A 830 13.52 27.75 -8.07
N ILE A 831 12.92 28.56 -7.20
CA ILE A 831 11.99 29.62 -7.60
C ILE A 831 12.71 30.96 -7.51
N GLU A 832 12.79 31.66 -8.64
CA GLU A 832 13.35 33.02 -8.72
C GLU A 832 12.28 33.96 -9.28
N HIS A 833 12.36 35.25 -8.96
CA HIS A 833 11.39 36.22 -9.47
C HIS A 833 12.03 37.54 -9.86
N VAL A 834 11.39 38.22 -10.80
CA VAL A 834 11.74 39.57 -11.24
C VAL A 834 10.48 40.42 -11.23
N VAL A 835 10.46 41.49 -10.43
CA VAL A 835 9.37 42.48 -10.44
C VAL A 835 9.76 43.65 -11.32
N ARG A 836 8.91 43.99 -12.29
CA ARG A 836 9.05 45.18 -13.15
C ARG A 836 7.71 45.90 -13.27
N ARG A 837 7.67 47.15 -12.79
CA ARG A 837 6.45 47.99 -12.75
C ARG A 837 5.31 47.28 -12.02
N ASP A 838 4.28 46.86 -12.75
CA ASP A 838 3.03 46.31 -12.21
C ASP A 838 2.92 44.80 -12.43
N LYS A 839 4.06 44.13 -12.67
CA LYS A 839 4.14 42.72 -13.05
C LYS A 839 5.32 42.03 -12.38
N ALA A 840 5.10 40.82 -11.87
CA ALA A 840 6.15 39.91 -11.43
C ALA A 840 6.22 38.72 -12.38
N THR A 841 7.42 38.39 -12.86
CA THR A 841 7.68 37.14 -13.57
C THR A 841 8.38 36.19 -12.62
N VAL A 842 7.80 35.01 -12.41
CA VAL A 842 8.33 33.95 -11.55
C VAL A 842 8.86 32.83 -12.44
N TYR A 843 10.12 32.45 -12.22
CA TYR A 843 10.85 31.43 -12.95
C TYR A 843 11.04 30.19 -12.07
N PHE A 844 10.77 29.03 -12.63
CA PHE A 844 11.03 27.72 -12.06
C PHE A 844 12.28 27.16 -12.73
N LYS A 845 13.32 26.87 -11.95
CA LYS A 845 14.63 26.42 -12.43
C LYS A 845 15.04 25.09 -11.83
N ASN A 846 15.75 24.26 -12.61
CA ASN A 846 16.35 23.03 -12.09
C ASN A 846 17.61 23.32 -11.25
N GLU A 847 18.22 22.29 -10.66
CA GLU A 847 19.45 22.42 -9.86
C GLU A 847 20.58 23.11 -10.63
N ASN A 848 20.69 22.87 -11.94
CA ASN A 848 21.69 23.47 -12.82
C ASN A 848 21.36 24.92 -13.23
N GLY A 849 20.28 25.51 -12.70
CA GLY A 849 19.87 26.89 -12.96
C GLY A 849 19.19 27.12 -14.31
N SER A 850 18.88 26.07 -15.07
CA SER A 850 18.15 26.15 -16.34
C SER A 850 16.66 26.35 -16.10
N GLU A 851 16.03 27.22 -16.89
CA GLU A 851 14.58 27.48 -16.83
C GLU A 851 13.79 26.23 -17.25
N ILE A 852 12.92 25.76 -16.35
CA ILE A 852 11.94 24.71 -16.60
C ILE A 852 10.64 25.31 -17.11
N ALA A 853 10.16 26.35 -16.43
CA ALA A 853 8.92 27.06 -16.75
C ALA A 853 8.92 28.46 -16.12
N HIS A 854 7.97 29.31 -16.53
CA HIS A 854 7.73 30.60 -15.88
C HIS A 854 6.26 30.97 -15.91
N ILE A 855 5.85 31.86 -15.00
CA ILE A 855 4.51 32.45 -14.98
C ILE A 855 4.57 33.93 -14.64
N ASN A 856 3.60 34.68 -15.17
CA ASN A 856 3.53 36.12 -15.01
C ASN A 856 2.36 36.53 -14.10
N ILE A 857 2.65 37.17 -12.97
CA ILE A 857 1.66 37.66 -12.01
C ILE A 857 1.47 39.17 -12.19
N GLY A 858 0.22 39.64 -12.24
CA GLY A 858 -0.11 41.06 -12.33
C GLY A 858 -1.45 41.38 -11.68
N TRP A 859 -1.83 42.65 -11.74
CA TRP A 859 -3.14 43.15 -11.31
C TRP A 859 -4.08 43.31 -12.51
N ASP A 860 -5.26 42.71 -12.45
CA ASP A 860 -6.26 42.81 -13.53
C ASP A 860 -7.29 43.94 -13.33
N GLY A 861 -7.20 44.67 -12.22
CA GLY A 861 -8.15 45.72 -11.81
C GLY A 861 -8.91 45.38 -10.54
N HIS A 862 -9.13 44.09 -10.26
CA HIS A 862 -9.89 43.61 -9.10
C HIS A 862 -9.17 42.53 -8.29
N SER A 863 -8.27 41.78 -8.91
CA SER A 863 -7.58 40.64 -8.32
C SER A 863 -6.15 40.49 -8.86
N LEU A 864 -5.34 39.73 -8.12
CA LEU A 864 -4.09 39.20 -8.67
C LEU A 864 -4.41 38.07 -9.66
N LEU A 865 -3.81 38.16 -10.85
CA LEU A 865 -3.92 37.18 -11.92
C LEU A 865 -2.51 36.73 -12.33
N ALA A 866 -2.24 35.44 -12.20
CA ALA A 866 -1.07 34.80 -12.78
C ALA A 866 -1.46 34.16 -14.12
N LYS A 867 -0.67 34.39 -15.17
CA LYS A 867 -0.93 33.86 -16.51
C LYS A 867 0.33 33.38 -17.21
N PHE A 868 0.20 32.25 -17.89
CA PHE A 868 1.13 31.74 -18.88
C PHE A 868 0.37 31.47 -20.18
N LYS A 869 1.02 31.71 -21.33
CA LYS A 869 0.55 31.32 -22.66
C LYS A 869 1.75 30.77 -23.43
N GLY A 870 1.58 29.62 -24.08
CA GLY A 870 2.64 29.00 -24.86
C GLY A 870 2.23 27.67 -25.46
N ALA A 871 3.22 26.84 -25.75
CA ALA A 871 3.02 25.49 -26.24
C ALA A 871 2.38 24.59 -25.15
N ARG A 872 1.61 23.58 -25.57
CA ARG A 872 0.81 22.69 -24.70
C ARG A 872 1.65 22.09 -23.59
N GLU A 873 2.83 21.66 -23.94
CA GLU A 873 3.77 20.90 -23.12
C GLU A 873 4.30 21.76 -21.97
N ARG A 874 4.64 23.02 -22.27
CA ARG A 874 5.07 23.97 -21.24
C ARG A 874 3.93 24.35 -20.30
N ALA A 875 2.71 24.37 -20.82
CA ALA A 875 1.52 24.67 -20.03
C ALA A 875 1.15 23.50 -19.09
N GLU A 876 1.16 22.25 -19.59
CA GLU A 876 0.95 21.01 -18.81
C GLU A 876 2.03 20.85 -17.73
N ARG A 877 3.31 21.00 -18.09
CA ARG A 877 4.41 20.96 -17.11
C ARG A 877 4.28 22.03 -16.02
N LEU A 878 3.94 23.26 -16.40
CA LEU A 878 3.74 24.34 -15.45
C LEU A 878 2.54 24.06 -14.53
N ALA A 879 1.43 23.58 -15.07
CA ALA A 879 0.26 23.22 -14.28
C ALA A 879 0.59 22.10 -13.28
N ALA A 880 1.32 21.06 -13.70
CA ALA A 880 1.75 19.98 -12.82
C ALA A 880 2.61 20.49 -11.65
N ILE A 881 3.60 21.36 -11.92
CA ILE A 881 4.43 21.99 -10.86
C ILE A 881 3.55 22.82 -9.93
N LEU A 882 2.67 23.67 -10.46
CA LEU A 882 1.82 24.54 -9.64
C LEU A 882 0.84 23.73 -8.78
N ASN A 883 0.26 22.66 -9.31
CA ASN A 883 -0.62 21.76 -8.58
C ASN A 883 0.12 21.02 -7.47
N ALA A 884 1.33 20.53 -7.74
CA ALA A 884 2.19 19.91 -6.74
C ALA A 884 2.62 20.88 -5.63
N LEU A 885 2.72 22.18 -5.94
CA LEU A 885 2.96 23.24 -4.95
C LEU A 885 1.69 23.68 -4.19
N GLY A 886 0.54 23.06 -4.47
CA GLY A 886 -0.71 23.27 -3.75
C GLY A 886 -1.71 24.22 -4.42
N ALA A 887 -1.47 24.66 -5.66
CA ALA A 887 -2.51 25.33 -6.44
C ALA A 887 -3.52 24.33 -7.03
N ASP A 888 -4.68 24.83 -7.47
CA ASP A 888 -5.63 24.06 -8.27
C ASP A 888 -5.76 24.74 -9.63
N VAL A 889 -5.19 24.11 -10.66
CA VAL A 889 -4.93 24.72 -11.96
C VAL A 889 -5.14 23.72 -13.09
N GLU A 890 -5.92 24.16 -14.09
CA GLU A 890 -6.14 23.44 -15.34
C GLU A 890 -5.47 24.15 -16.52
N VAL A 891 -5.08 23.37 -17.52
CA VAL A 891 -4.56 23.88 -18.80
C VAL A 891 -5.74 24.12 -19.74
N ARG A 892 -5.74 25.26 -20.44
CA ARG A 892 -6.81 25.62 -21.40
C ARG A 892 -6.25 25.91 -22.78
N GLU A 893 -6.91 25.39 -23.80
CA GLU A 893 -6.68 25.78 -25.19
C GLU A 893 -7.30 27.15 -25.49
N ASP A 894 -6.56 28.02 -26.16
CA ASP A 894 -6.92 29.40 -26.48
C ASP A 894 -6.53 29.69 -27.93
N VAL A 895 -7.46 29.46 -28.86
CA VAL A 895 -7.42 29.60 -30.34
C VAL A 895 -6.24 28.92 -31.06
N SER A 896 -5.00 29.18 -30.65
CA SER A 896 -3.75 28.64 -31.23
C SER A 896 -2.64 28.39 -30.19
N MET A 897 -2.91 28.59 -28.90
CA MET A 897 -1.95 28.40 -27.81
C MET A 897 -2.61 27.82 -26.57
N TRP A 898 -1.81 27.24 -25.68
CA TRP A 898 -2.27 26.73 -24.40
C TRP A 898 -1.97 27.73 -23.29
N SER A 899 -2.87 27.85 -22.32
CA SER A 899 -2.79 28.83 -21.25
C SER A 899 -3.03 28.23 -19.87
N VAL A 900 -2.31 28.77 -18.89
CA VAL A 900 -2.49 28.48 -17.46
C VAL A 900 -2.84 29.80 -16.78
N ARG A 901 -3.89 29.80 -15.96
CA ARG A 901 -4.38 30.99 -15.25
C ARG A 901 -4.66 30.68 -13.78
N LEU A 902 -4.15 31.52 -12.88
CA LEU A 902 -4.42 31.44 -11.44
C LEU A 902 -4.95 32.78 -10.97
N TYR A 903 -6.00 32.74 -10.17
CA TYR A 903 -6.52 33.92 -9.47
C TYR A 903 -5.95 33.99 -8.06
N THR A 904 -6.22 35.10 -7.36
CA THR A 904 -5.63 35.42 -6.05
C THR A 904 -5.64 34.26 -5.07
N ASP A 905 -6.75 33.53 -4.98
CA ASP A 905 -6.89 32.44 -4.01
C ASP A 905 -5.97 31.24 -4.35
N ALA A 906 -5.90 30.83 -5.63
CA ALA A 906 -4.95 29.82 -6.11
C ALA A 906 -3.48 30.29 -6.02
N ILE A 907 -3.20 31.57 -6.24
CA ILE A 907 -1.87 32.16 -6.03
C ILE A 907 -1.47 32.06 -4.55
N THR A 908 -2.40 32.28 -3.62
CA THR A 908 -2.13 32.20 -2.17
C THR A 908 -2.08 30.78 -1.62
N ALA A 909 -2.58 29.80 -2.38
CA ALA A 909 -2.52 28.39 -2.03
C ALA A 909 -1.10 27.82 -2.11
N ILE A 910 -0.26 28.35 -3.02
CA ILE A 910 1.17 28.00 -3.09
C ILE A 910 1.91 28.59 -1.90
N ARG A 911 2.49 27.74 -1.05
CA ARG A 911 3.10 28.15 0.23
C ARG A 911 4.62 28.26 0.24
N ARG A 912 5.26 28.05 -0.92
CA ARG A 912 6.71 28.22 -1.08
C ARG A 912 7.14 29.63 -0.65
N PRO A 913 8.11 29.78 0.27
CA PRO A 913 8.56 31.09 0.73
C PRO A 913 8.94 32.03 -0.40
N GLU A 914 9.65 31.51 -1.41
CA GLU A 914 10.15 32.26 -2.57
C GLU A 914 9.00 32.76 -3.47
N TRP A 915 7.95 31.94 -3.63
CA TRP A 915 6.73 32.32 -4.34
C TRP A 915 5.97 33.41 -3.58
N LEU A 916 5.76 33.23 -2.28
CA LEU A 916 5.08 34.22 -1.44
C LEU A 916 5.84 35.55 -1.40
N GLU A 917 7.18 35.51 -1.42
CA GLU A 917 8.02 36.69 -1.54
C GLU A 917 7.77 37.42 -2.86
N ALA A 918 7.75 36.70 -3.99
CA ALA A 918 7.45 37.29 -5.30
C ALA A 918 6.09 38.00 -5.34
N VAL A 919 5.06 37.37 -4.76
CA VAL A 919 3.72 37.95 -4.69
C VAL A 919 3.68 39.16 -3.74
N ARG A 920 4.35 39.11 -2.58
CA ARG A 920 4.44 40.24 -1.65
C ARG A 920 5.18 41.42 -2.29
N ALA A 921 6.26 41.16 -3.01
CA ALA A 921 7.02 42.18 -3.72
C ALA A 921 6.16 42.87 -4.78
N LEU A 922 5.38 42.12 -5.55
CA LEU A 922 4.41 42.67 -6.50
C LEU A 922 3.37 43.56 -5.81
N VAL A 923 2.75 43.10 -4.73
CA VAL A 923 1.71 43.88 -4.00
C VAL A 923 2.28 45.20 -3.48
N LYS A 924 3.52 45.19 -2.96
CA LYS A 924 4.21 46.42 -2.52
C LYS A 924 4.46 47.39 -3.69
N GLU A 925 4.91 46.87 -4.84
CA GLU A 925 5.18 47.71 -6.02
C GLU A 925 3.90 48.27 -6.64
N LEU A 926 2.81 47.48 -6.68
CA LEU A 926 1.49 47.96 -7.12
C LEU A 926 0.98 49.13 -6.26
N TYR A 927 1.18 49.07 -4.95
CA TYR A 927 0.82 50.18 -4.05
C TYR A 927 1.70 51.41 -4.30
N LYS A 928 3.01 51.22 -4.42
CA LYS A 928 3.97 52.29 -4.73
C LYS A 928 3.64 53.00 -6.06
N ASN A 929 3.20 52.25 -7.06
CA ASN A 929 2.77 52.75 -8.36
C ASN A 929 1.31 53.25 -8.39
N ARG A 930 0.64 53.33 -7.23
CA ARG A 930 -0.75 53.78 -7.07
C ARG A 930 -1.78 52.99 -7.90
N LYS A 931 -1.50 51.71 -8.20
CA LYS A 931 -2.44 50.80 -8.86
C LYS A 931 -3.49 50.22 -7.92
N ILE A 932 -3.17 50.16 -6.63
CA ILE A 932 -4.05 49.67 -5.57
C ILE A 932 -4.04 50.64 -4.39
N THR A 933 -5.15 50.69 -3.65
CA THR A 933 -5.32 51.47 -2.41
C THR A 933 -4.59 50.83 -1.22
N LYS A 934 -4.47 51.57 -0.11
CA LYS A 934 -3.87 51.05 1.14
C LYS A 934 -4.69 49.88 1.69
N GLU A 935 -6.01 50.00 1.65
CA GLU A 935 -6.96 48.99 2.08
C GLU A 935 -6.84 47.72 1.23
N GLN A 936 -6.73 47.86 -0.10
CA GLN A 936 -6.51 46.71 -1.00
C GLN A 936 -5.15 46.04 -0.75
N ARG A 937 -4.08 46.81 -0.53
CA ARG A 937 -2.75 46.29 -0.19
C ARG A 937 -2.80 45.46 1.09
N ASP A 938 -3.37 46.02 2.17
CA ASP A 938 -3.43 45.36 3.47
C ASP A 938 -4.29 44.09 3.41
N ARG A 939 -5.41 44.14 2.66
CA ARG A 939 -6.24 42.97 2.37
C ARG A 939 -5.49 41.88 1.61
N LEU A 940 -4.74 42.21 0.55
CA LEU A 940 -3.97 41.25 -0.23
C LEU A 940 -2.84 40.62 0.59
N LEU A 941 -2.10 41.42 1.36
CA LEU A 941 -1.06 40.92 2.26
C LEU A 941 -1.64 40.01 3.35
N GLY A 942 -2.82 40.34 3.88
CA GLY A 942 -3.57 39.48 4.81
C GLY A 942 -3.95 38.14 4.19
N LYS A 943 -4.49 38.13 2.95
CA LYS A 943 -4.79 36.89 2.22
C LYS A 943 -3.53 36.04 2.00
N ILE A 944 -2.41 36.66 1.63
CA ILE A 944 -1.12 35.97 1.43
C ILE A 944 -0.62 35.34 2.74
N ALA A 945 -0.76 36.03 3.87
CA ALA A 945 -0.40 35.47 5.17
C ALA A 945 -1.29 34.27 5.53
N ALA A 946 -2.61 34.40 5.35
CA ALA A 946 -3.61 33.42 5.77
C ALA A 946 -3.60 32.07 5.00
N GLY A 947 -3.02 31.99 3.79
CA GLY A 947 -2.90 30.72 3.05
C GLY A 947 -4.10 30.35 2.19
N PRO A 948 -4.31 29.08 1.80
CA PRO A 948 -5.45 28.66 0.97
C PRO A 948 -6.80 28.84 1.68
N ASN A 949 -7.89 29.11 0.94
CA ASN A 949 -9.28 29.19 1.44
C ASN A 949 -10.18 28.07 0.92
N VAL A 950 -9.62 27.05 0.29
CA VAL A 950 -10.40 25.94 -0.27
C VAL A 950 -10.51 24.83 0.77
N VAL A 951 -11.72 24.29 0.92
CA VAL A 951 -12.01 23.07 1.66
C VAL A 951 -12.62 22.04 0.72
N GLU A 952 -12.17 20.79 0.82
CA GLU A 952 -12.76 19.67 0.07
C GLU A 952 -13.98 19.14 0.83
N ILE A 953 -15.16 19.20 0.20
CA ILE A 953 -16.43 18.68 0.74
C ILE A 953 -16.97 17.68 -0.27
N ALA A 954 -17.03 16.38 0.10
CA ALA A 954 -17.44 15.30 -0.79
C ALA A 954 -16.72 15.33 -2.15
N SER A 955 -15.38 15.44 -2.12
CA SER A 955 -14.53 15.58 -3.32
C SER A 955 -14.73 16.86 -4.14
N VAL A 956 -15.51 17.83 -3.64
CA VAL A 956 -15.71 19.14 -4.27
C VAL A 956 -14.89 20.20 -3.54
N GLY A 957 -13.93 20.82 -4.25
CA GLY A 957 -13.12 21.93 -3.73
C GLY A 957 -13.91 23.23 -3.60
N MET A 958 -14.48 23.50 -2.42
CA MET A 958 -15.27 24.70 -2.16
C MET A 958 -14.42 25.83 -1.58
N SER A 959 -14.49 27.00 -2.21
CA SER A 959 -13.84 28.22 -1.72
C SER A 959 -14.65 28.88 -0.60
N ILE A 960 -13.96 29.30 0.46
CA ILE A 960 -14.56 30.00 1.59
C ILE A 960 -14.22 31.49 1.49
N THR A 961 -15.25 32.32 1.52
CA THR A 961 -15.12 33.78 1.50
C THR A 961 -16.01 34.41 2.56
N LEU A 962 -15.59 35.55 3.08
CA LEU A 962 -16.36 36.34 4.02
C LEU A 962 -17.00 37.51 3.26
N ASP A 963 -18.33 37.60 3.31
CA ASP A 963 -19.08 38.71 2.74
C ASP A 963 -19.39 39.72 3.86
N GLU A 964 -18.88 40.94 3.71
CA GLU A 964 -19.13 42.06 4.64
C GLU A 964 -20.03 43.07 3.94
N LYS A 965 -21.26 43.25 4.43
CA LYS A 965 -22.17 44.30 3.96
C LYS A 965 -22.42 45.32 5.06
N GLU A 966 -22.24 46.59 4.74
CA GLU A 966 -22.67 47.70 5.60
C GLU A 966 -24.12 48.08 5.25
N VAL A 967 -25.04 47.94 6.21
CA VAL A 967 -26.41 48.43 6.06
C VAL A 967 -26.76 49.31 7.25
N LYS A 968 -26.99 50.60 6.95
CA LYS A 968 -27.64 51.68 7.74
C LYS A 968 -27.24 51.96 9.20
N THR A 969 -26.44 51.13 9.86
CA THR A 969 -25.73 51.38 11.16
C THR A 969 -25.04 50.11 11.71
N SER A 970 -25.12 48.97 11.00
CA SER A 970 -24.57 47.68 11.46
C SER A 970 -23.80 46.97 10.34
N LYS A 971 -22.65 46.38 10.70
CA LYS A 971 -21.86 45.49 9.82
C LYS A 971 -22.43 44.09 9.90
N TYR A 972 -22.96 43.59 8.78
CA TYR A 972 -23.39 42.21 8.65
C TYR A 972 -22.25 41.39 8.05
N ARG A 973 -21.82 40.33 8.73
CA ARG A 973 -20.82 39.38 8.25
C ARG A 973 -21.49 38.04 7.99
N SER A 974 -21.29 37.49 6.81
CA SER A 974 -21.76 36.14 6.48
C SER A 974 -20.68 35.32 5.79
N LEU A 975 -20.66 34.03 6.10
CA LEU A 975 -19.75 33.08 5.47
C LEU A 975 -20.36 32.56 4.16
N LYS A 976 -19.60 32.64 3.07
CA LYS A 976 -19.97 32.13 1.75
C LYS A 976 -19.04 30.99 1.37
N ILE A 977 -19.60 29.79 1.23
CA ILE A 977 -18.92 28.57 0.77
C ILE A 977 -19.44 28.24 -0.62
N ILE A 978 -18.56 28.30 -1.63
CA ILE A 978 -18.94 28.23 -3.04
C ILE A 978 -17.96 27.40 -3.86
N TYR A 979 -18.49 26.59 -4.76
CA TYR A 979 -17.78 26.03 -5.91
C TYR A 979 -18.29 26.68 -7.21
N GLN A 980 -17.38 27.02 -8.13
CA GLN A 980 -17.71 27.66 -9.41
C GLN A 980 -17.18 26.81 -10.56
N PRO A 981 -17.93 25.79 -11.02
CA PRO A 981 -17.50 24.91 -12.09
C PRO A 981 -17.34 25.68 -13.41
N SER A 982 -16.31 25.31 -14.18
CA SER A 982 -16.00 25.88 -15.49
C SER A 982 -16.71 25.21 -16.66
N SER A 983 -17.31 24.03 -16.46
CA SER A 983 -18.05 23.32 -17.50
C SER A 983 -19.33 22.66 -16.95
N PRO A 984 -20.33 22.38 -17.81
CA PRO A 984 -21.51 21.62 -17.41
C PRO A 984 -21.17 20.24 -16.82
N GLU A 985 -20.16 19.55 -17.35
CA GLU A 985 -19.74 18.24 -16.89
C GLU A 985 -19.16 18.30 -15.47
N ALA A 986 -18.29 19.28 -15.19
CA ALA A 986 -17.75 19.51 -13.86
C ALA A 986 -18.84 19.92 -12.84
N PHE A 987 -19.87 20.62 -13.32
CA PHE A 987 -21.04 20.95 -12.51
C PHE A 987 -21.85 19.70 -12.18
N ASP A 988 -22.18 18.89 -13.18
CA ASP A 988 -23.01 17.68 -13.02
C ASP A 988 -22.29 16.66 -12.11
N ALA A 989 -20.97 16.50 -12.26
CA ALA A 989 -20.14 15.66 -11.38
C ALA A 989 -20.14 16.15 -9.93
N ALA A 990 -19.98 17.45 -9.69
CA ALA A 990 -19.97 18.00 -8.34
C ALA A 990 -21.35 17.92 -7.65
N VAL A 991 -22.44 18.15 -8.38
CA VAL A 991 -23.80 17.98 -7.85
C VAL A 991 -24.06 16.51 -7.51
N LYS A 992 -23.61 15.58 -8.37
CA LYS A 992 -23.72 14.14 -8.12
C LYS A 992 -22.95 13.73 -6.86
N ALA A 993 -21.69 14.13 -6.74
CA ALA A 993 -20.84 13.81 -5.60
C ALA A 993 -21.44 14.29 -4.27
N LEU A 994 -21.98 15.51 -4.23
CA LEU A 994 -22.67 16.04 -3.05
C LEU A 994 -23.92 15.22 -2.71
N LYS A 995 -24.72 14.83 -3.71
CA LYS A 995 -25.93 14.03 -3.51
C LYS A 995 -25.62 12.62 -2.99
N GLU A 996 -24.61 11.97 -3.57
CA GLU A 996 -24.13 10.64 -3.12
C GLU A 996 -23.56 10.69 -1.70
N ALA A 997 -22.94 11.81 -1.32
CA ALA A 997 -22.51 12.09 0.06
C ALA A 997 -23.66 12.45 1.04
N GLY A 998 -24.91 12.42 0.58
CA GLY A 998 -26.10 12.68 1.40
C GLY A 998 -26.50 14.15 1.53
N PHE A 999 -25.92 15.06 0.74
CA PHE A 999 -26.39 16.44 0.64
C PHE A 999 -27.60 16.51 -0.30
N GLU A 1000 -28.44 17.51 -0.10
CA GLU A 1000 -29.72 17.61 -0.80
C GLU A 1000 -29.84 19.01 -1.38
N ASP A 1001 -30.15 19.08 -2.68
CA ASP A 1001 -30.30 20.34 -3.40
C ASP A 1001 -31.54 21.10 -2.91
N GLY A 1002 -31.43 22.42 -2.79
CA GLY A 1002 -32.43 23.28 -2.17
C GLY A 1002 -32.43 23.28 -0.64
N ILE A 1003 -31.81 22.28 0.02
CA ILE A 1003 -31.77 22.18 1.49
C ILE A 1003 -30.36 22.43 2.02
N HIS A 1004 -29.39 21.62 1.62
CA HIS A 1004 -28.00 21.70 2.09
C HIS A 1004 -27.14 22.59 1.18
N PHE A 1005 -27.45 22.62 -0.12
CA PHE A 1005 -26.81 23.50 -1.09
C PHE A 1005 -27.83 24.01 -2.10
N THR A 1006 -27.42 24.98 -2.92
CA THR A 1006 -28.18 25.44 -4.09
C THR A 1006 -27.24 25.46 -5.28
N ALA A 1007 -27.67 24.91 -6.41
CA ALA A 1007 -26.86 24.81 -7.61
C ALA A 1007 -27.53 25.53 -8.80
N LYS A 1008 -26.73 26.28 -9.58
CA LYS A 1008 -27.11 26.83 -10.89
C LYS A 1008 -26.16 26.29 -11.94
N ARG A 1009 -26.69 25.59 -12.93
CA ARG A 1009 -25.92 25.01 -14.04
C ARG A 1009 -25.32 26.14 -14.91
N PRO A 1010 -24.10 25.97 -15.46
CA PRO A 1010 -23.55 26.89 -16.45
C PRO A 1010 -24.42 26.94 -17.71
N GLU A 1011 -24.66 28.13 -18.28
CA GLU A 1011 -25.42 28.34 -19.52
C GLU A 1011 -24.64 29.28 -20.46
N GLY A 1012 -24.23 28.79 -21.64
CA GLY A 1012 -23.44 29.57 -22.59
C GLY A 1012 -22.09 30.01 -21.99
N GLU A 1013 -21.84 31.32 -21.96
CA GLU A 1013 -20.65 31.92 -21.33
C GLU A 1013 -20.83 32.24 -19.83
N GLU A 1014 -22.05 32.07 -19.27
CA GLU A 1014 -22.29 32.31 -17.84
C GLU A 1014 -21.78 31.16 -16.97
N ARG A 1015 -21.01 31.51 -15.92
CA ARG A 1015 -20.53 30.53 -14.95
C ARG A 1015 -21.67 29.95 -14.11
N GLY A 1016 -21.66 28.63 -13.96
CA GLY A 1016 -22.46 27.95 -12.95
C GLY A 1016 -21.90 28.16 -11.54
N TYR A 1017 -22.68 27.80 -10.53
CA TYR A 1017 -22.23 27.80 -9.14
C TYR A 1017 -22.92 26.73 -8.33
N ILE A 1018 -22.23 26.25 -7.29
CA ILE A 1018 -22.80 25.46 -6.20
C ILE A 1018 -22.50 26.20 -4.91
N HIS A 1019 -23.53 26.69 -4.23
CA HIS A 1019 -23.41 27.36 -2.93
C HIS A 1019 -23.84 26.39 -1.84
N LEU A 1020 -22.96 26.14 -0.86
CA LEU A 1020 -23.37 25.46 0.35
C LEU A 1020 -24.22 26.43 1.18
N ARG A 1021 -25.43 26.03 1.57
CA ARG A 1021 -26.25 26.83 2.48
C ARG A 1021 -25.59 26.79 3.85
N THR A 1022 -24.95 27.88 4.24
CA THR A 1022 -23.99 27.95 5.35
C THR A 1022 -24.46 27.22 6.61
N GLN A 1023 -25.70 27.41 7.04
CA GLN A 1023 -26.20 26.73 8.24
C GLN A 1023 -26.47 25.23 8.00
N ALA A 1024 -27.39 24.90 7.09
CA ALA A 1024 -27.81 23.52 6.84
C ALA A 1024 -26.67 22.62 6.34
N GLY A 1025 -25.85 23.12 5.41
CA GLY A 1025 -24.72 22.38 4.87
C GLY A 1025 -23.60 22.14 5.89
N LEU A 1026 -23.30 23.12 6.76
CA LEU A 1026 -22.33 22.92 7.84
C LEU A 1026 -22.87 21.94 8.90
N TRP A 1027 -24.17 21.98 9.21
CA TRP A 1027 -24.78 20.99 10.11
C TRP A 1027 -24.73 19.59 9.54
N LYS A 1028 -24.95 19.44 8.22
CA LYS A 1028 -24.80 18.16 7.54
C LYS A 1028 -23.37 17.63 7.63
N LEU A 1029 -22.37 18.50 7.48
CA LEU A 1029 -20.96 18.14 7.68
C LEU A 1029 -20.69 17.64 9.10
N VAL A 1030 -21.23 18.30 10.13
CA VAL A 1030 -21.09 17.87 11.53
C VAL A 1030 -21.79 16.52 11.77
N GLU A 1031 -22.97 16.32 11.19
CA GLU A 1031 -23.69 15.05 11.26
C GLU A 1031 -22.86 13.90 10.67
N LEU A 1032 -22.34 14.08 9.45
CA LEU A 1032 -21.50 13.09 8.77
C LEU A 1032 -20.20 12.83 9.55
N SER A 1033 -19.57 13.87 10.08
CA SER A 1033 -18.37 13.72 10.92
C SER A 1033 -18.62 12.92 12.19
N ARG A 1034 -19.84 12.96 12.76
CA ARG A 1034 -20.22 12.16 13.93
C ARG A 1034 -20.61 10.72 13.58
N LYS A 1035 -20.90 10.46 12.29
CA LYS A 1035 -21.10 9.12 11.72
C LYS A 1035 -19.78 8.54 11.18
N ASP A 1036 -18.65 9.04 11.67
CA ASP A 1036 -17.30 8.62 11.30
C ASP A 1036 -16.95 8.73 9.80
N VAL A 1037 -17.63 9.61 9.07
CA VAL A 1037 -17.29 9.90 7.68
C VAL A 1037 -15.99 10.71 7.62
N MET A 1038 -14.90 10.03 7.28
CA MET A 1038 -13.53 10.54 7.37
C MET A 1038 -13.24 11.83 6.59
N TRP A 1039 -13.83 11.98 5.40
CA TRP A 1039 -13.64 13.20 4.62
C TRP A 1039 -14.39 14.39 5.23
N ALA A 1040 -15.54 14.17 5.90
CA ALA A 1040 -16.32 15.24 6.53
C ALA A 1040 -15.60 15.81 7.76
N LYS A 1041 -14.95 14.95 8.56
CA LYS A 1041 -14.09 15.38 9.68
C LYS A 1041 -12.92 16.23 9.19
N ARG A 1042 -12.22 15.78 8.13
CA ARG A 1042 -11.14 16.54 7.50
C ARG A 1042 -11.62 17.90 6.96
N ALA A 1043 -12.81 17.96 6.39
CA ALA A 1043 -13.41 19.20 5.93
C ALA A 1043 -13.66 20.19 7.08
N LEU A 1044 -14.20 19.72 8.22
CA LEU A 1044 -14.41 20.55 9.41
C LEU A 1044 -13.11 21.08 10.01
N ASP A 1045 -12.12 20.21 10.19
CA ASP A 1045 -10.79 20.62 10.69
C ASP A 1045 -10.19 21.70 9.78
N LYS A 1046 -10.30 21.52 8.45
CA LYS A 1046 -9.79 22.48 7.48
C LYS A 1046 -10.55 23.80 7.49
N LEU A 1047 -11.88 23.76 7.64
CA LEU A 1047 -12.73 24.95 7.81
C LEU A 1047 -12.30 25.75 9.05
N GLU A 1048 -12.05 25.10 10.18
CA GLU A 1048 -11.59 25.75 11.40
C GLU A 1048 -10.20 26.37 11.25
N GLU A 1049 -9.25 25.65 10.63
CA GLU A 1049 -7.92 26.16 10.31
C GLU A 1049 -8.00 27.44 9.47
N ILE A 1050 -8.79 27.40 8.38
CA ILE A 1050 -9.01 28.52 7.48
C ILE A 1050 -9.65 29.71 8.23
N ALA A 1051 -10.62 29.45 9.09
CA ALA A 1051 -11.33 30.47 9.84
C ALA A 1051 -10.43 31.16 10.88
N ARG A 1052 -9.56 30.41 11.57
CA ARG A 1052 -8.56 30.97 12.49
C ARG A 1052 -7.55 31.82 11.74
N ALA A 1053 -6.98 31.29 10.65
CA ALA A 1053 -5.98 31.99 9.84
C ALA A 1053 -6.52 33.30 9.23
N ARG A 1054 -7.83 33.39 8.99
CA ARG A 1054 -8.49 34.56 8.39
C ARG A 1054 -9.27 35.42 9.37
N GLY A 1055 -9.25 35.10 10.66
CA GLY A 1055 -9.88 35.93 11.70
C GLY A 1055 -11.41 35.92 11.70
N PHE A 1056 -12.04 34.80 11.32
CA PHE A 1056 -13.49 34.62 11.38
C PHE A 1056 -13.95 33.35 12.10
N TYR A 1057 -13.08 32.76 12.93
CA TYR A 1057 -13.39 31.56 13.70
C TYR A 1057 -14.66 31.71 14.54
N ASP A 1058 -14.86 32.86 15.19
CA ASP A 1058 -16.05 33.09 16.03
C ASP A 1058 -17.36 32.98 15.23
N LEU A 1059 -17.36 33.46 13.97
CA LEU A 1059 -18.51 33.36 13.07
C LEU A 1059 -18.74 31.92 12.61
N LEU A 1060 -17.67 31.18 12.31
CA LEU A 1060 -17.79 29.76 11.96
C LEU A 1060 -18.33 28.94 13.13
N GLU A 1061 -17.82 29.19 14.34
CA GLU A 1061 -18.25 28.48 15.55
C GLU A 1061 -19.71 28.79 15.89
N GLU A 1062 -20.20 30.00 15.62
CA GLU A 1062 -21.63 30.33 15.74
C GLU A 1062 -22.52 29.42 14.87
N TYR A 1063 -22.10 29.13 13.64
CA TYR A 1063 -22.82 28.20 12.76
C TYR A 1063 -22.71 26.75 13.21
N LEU A 1064 -21.53 26.31 13.67
CA LEU A 1064 -21.28 24.90 14.00
C LEU A 1064 -21.85 24.48 15.36
N LYS A 1065 -21.88 25.38 16.34
CA LYS A 1065 -22.19 25.09 17.74
C LYS A 1065 -23.54 24.36 17.93
N PRO A 1066 -24.67 24.74 17.30
CA PRO A 1066 -25.93 24.02 17.45
C PRO A 1066 -25.81 22.54 17.07
N ALA A 1067 -25.18 22.24 15.93
CA ALA A 1067 -24.97 20.86 15.46
C ALA A 1067 -23.92 20.12 16.31
N LYS A 1068 -22.84 20.79 16.72
CA LYS A 1068 -21.80 20.22 17.61
C LYS A 1068 -22.32 19.89 18.99
N MET A 1069 -23.41 20.51 19.45
CA MET A 1069 -24.04 20.24 20.74
C MET A 1069 -25.23 19.28 20.64
N ALA A 1070 -25.77 19.06 19.44
CA ALA A 1070 -27.03 18.35 19.24
C ALA A 1070 -27.05 16.98 19.93
N GLY A 1071 -27.99 16.77 20.85
CA GLY A 1071 -28.17 15.51 21.57
C GLY A 1071 -27.03 15.09 22.51
N MET A 1072 -26.07 15.96 22.83
CA MET A 1072 -24.93 15.60 23.68
C MET A 1072 -25.21 15.73 25.18
N VAL A 1073 -26.14 16.58 25.57
CA VAL A 1073 -26.42 16.88 26.98
C VAL A 1073 -27.52 15.96 27.49
N ASP A 1074 -27.24 15.30 28.61
CA ASP A 1074 -28.27 14.60 29.36
C ASP A 1074 -28.99 15.62 30.28
N PRO A 1075 -30.28 15.92 30.07
CA PRO A 1075 -31.01 16.86 30.92
C PRO A 1075 -31.31 16.30 32.31
N GLN A 1076 -31.16 14.99 32.52
CA GLN A 1076 -31.55 14.33 33.77
C GLN A 1076 -30.67 14.79 34.94
N GLY A 1077 -31.30 15.28 36.00
CA GLY A 1077 -30.63 15.74 37.21
C GLY A 1077 -30.21 17.22 37.20
N MET A 1078 -30.43 17.95 36.11
CA MET A 1078 -30.18 19.39 36.07
C MET A 1078 -31.09 20.13 37.06
N ILE A 1079 -30.54 21.05 37.84
CA ILE A 1079 -31.28 21.77 38.88
C ILE A 1079 -31.59 23.20 38.39
N ALA A 1080 -32.88 23.49 38.24
CA ALA A 1080 -33.39 24.83 38.01
C ALA A 1080 -33.63 25.54 39.35
N VAL A 1081 -32.98 26.70 39.54
CA VAL A 1081 -33.06 27.48 40.78
C VAL A 1081 -33.45 28.93 40.50
N ASP A 1082 -34.39 29.45 41.29
CA ASP A 1082 -34.73 30.87 41.42
C ASP A 1082 -34.82 31.20 42.91
N ASP A 1083 -33.67 31.60 43.48
CA ASP A 1083 -33.51 31.84 44.92
C ASP A 1083 -34.40 32.98 45.42
N GLU A 1084 -34.65 34.00 44.59
CA GLU A 1084 -35.52 35.14 44.94
C GLU A 1084 -36.95 34.70 45.23
N ARG A 1085 -37.40 33.61 44.59
CA ARG A 1085 -38.77 33.10 44.67
C ARG A 1085 -38.84 31.75 45.38
N GLY A 1086 -37.73 31.26 45.92
CA GLY A 1086 -37.64 29.99 46.66
C GLY A 1086 -37.87 28.74 45.80
N ILE A 1087 -37.57 28.79 44.51
CA ILE A 1087 -37.86 27.69 43.57
C ILE A 1087 -36.63 26.81 43.40
N LYS A 1088 -36.82 25.51 43.56
CA LYS A 1088 -35.85 24.46 43.22
C LYS A 1088 -36.58 23.33 42.51
N ALA A 1089 -36.20 23.07 41.26
CA ALA A 1089 -36.76 22.01 40.45
C ALA A 1089 -35.66 21.15 39.84
N VAL A 1090 -35.83 19.82 39.84
CA VAL A 1090 -34.88 18.87 39.25
C VAL A 1090 -35.45 18.33 37.95
N ILE A 1091 -34.80 18.62 36.83
CA ILE A 1091 -35.23 18.19 35.50
C ILE A 1091 -35.03 16.67 35.40
N LYS A 1092 -36.08 15.97 34.95
CA LYS A 1092 -36.07 14.52 34.74
C LYS A 1092 -35.76 14.18 33.29
N ASP A 1093 -36.46 14.84 32.37
CA ASP A 1093 -36.34 14.53 30.96
C ASP A 1093 -36.83 15.71 30.09
N VAL A 1094 -36.39 15.72 28.84
CA VAL A 1094 -36.85 16.65 27.80
C VAL A 1094 -37.10 15.83 26.54
N LYS A 1095 -38.38 15.63 26.20
CA LYS A 1095 -38.83 14.75 25.11
C LYS A 1095 -39.36 15.56 23.94
N LEU A 1096 -39.22 14.99 22.74
CA LEU A 1096 -39.82 15.50 21.52
C LEU A 1096 -41.00 14.60 21.10
N GLN A 1097 -42.14 15.21 20.82
CA GLN A 1097 -43.29 14.59 20.16
C GLN A 1097 -43.69 15.42 18.94
N TRP A 1098 -44.60 14.89 18.12
CA TRP A 1098 -45.03 15.52 16.89
C TRP A 1098 -46.54 15.72 16.86
N GLU A 1099 -46.98 16.92 16.43
CA GLU A 1099 -48.38 17.27 16.24
C GLU A 1099 -48.53 17.94 14.87
N GLU A 1100 -49.12 17.25 13.90
CA GLU A 1100 -49.31 17.77 12.52
C GLU A 1100 -47.99 18.28 11.88
N GLU A 1101 -46.92 17.49 11.94
CA GLU A 1101 -45.54 17.86 11.51
C GLU A 1101 -44.88 19.02 12.29
N ARG A 1102 -45.47 19.46 13.41
CA ARG A 1102 -44.88 20.46 14.31
C ARG A 1102 -44.25 19.80 15.54
N PRO A 1103 -43.02 20.19 15.92
CA PRO A 1103 -42.36 19.63 17.08
C PRO A 1103 -42.95 20.18 18.37
N ARG A 1104 -43.46 19.26 19.19
CA ARG A 1104 -43.96 19.48 20.55
C ARG A 1104 -42.89 19.04 21.54
N VAL A 1105 -42.29 20.01 22.22
CA VAL A 1105 -41.28 19.75 23.27
C VAL A 1105 -41.99 19.58 24.60
N ILE A 1106 -41.65 18.54 25.36
CA ILE A 1106 -42.19 18.23 26.69
C ILE A 1106 -41.02 18.22 27.68
N ALA A 1107 -41.09 19.03 28.74
CA ALA A 1107 -40.12 19.04 29.82
C ALA A 1107 -40.75 18.45 31.10
N GLU A 1108 -40.13 17.43 31.69
CA GLU A 1108 -40.53 16.76 32.93
C GLU A 1108 -39.57 17.14 34.05
N TYR A 1109 -40.09 17.46 35.24
CA TYR A 1109 -39.28 17.89 36.38
C TYR A 1109 -39.95 17.61 37.73
N ASP A 1110 -39.14 17.37 38.75
CA ASP A 1110 -39.60 17.28 40.15
C ASP A 1110 -39.50 18.66 40.80
N SER A 1111 -40.63 19.12 41.34
CA SER A 1111 -40.69 20.25 42.28
C SER A 1111 -40.73 19.71 43.72
N ASN A 1112 -40.46 20.56 44.72
CA ASN A 1112 -40.49 20.18 46.15
C ASN A 1112 -41.78 19.45 46.61
N THR A 1113 -42.87 19.49 45.84
CA THR A 1113 -44.18 18.95 46.21
C THR A 1113 -44.77 17.92 45.24
N SER A 1114 -44.25 17.78 44.01
CA SER A 1114 -44.76 16.83 43.00
C SER A 1114 -43.92 16.77 41.72
N ASN A 1115 -44.03 15.65 40.99
CA ASN A 1115 -43.57 15.52 39.60
C ASN A 1115 -44.52 16.29 38.67
N LYS A 1116 -43.96 17.18 37.84
CA LYS A 1116 -44.69 18.10 36.96
C LYS A 1116 -44.11 18.04 35.56
N SER A 1117 -44.92 18.43 34.57
CA SER A 1117 -44.45 18.61 33.20
C SER A 1117 -45.14 19.79 32.52
N PHE A 1118 -44.50 20.34 31.49
CA PHE A 1118 -45.12 21.31 30.59
C PHE A 1118 -44.67 21.04 29.16
N HIS A 1119 -45.43 21.58 28.19
CA HIS A 1119 -45.11 21.44 26.78
C HIS A 1119 -45.41 22.71 25.99
N PHE A 1120 -44.80 22.81 24.82
CA PHE A 1120 -45.05 23.87 23.84
C PHE A 1120 -44.73 23.35 22.44
N ILE A 1121 -45.35 23.96 21.43
CA ILE A 1121 -45.29 23.53 20.03
C ILE A 1121 -44.64 24.64 19.21
N TRP A 1122 -43.68 24.27 18.37
CA TRP A 1122 -43.07 25.19 17.42
C TRP A 1122 -43.94 25.36 16.17
N ASP A 1123 -44.03 26.60 15.68
CA ASP A 1123 -44.85 26.99 14.54
C ASP A 1123 -44.10 27.99 13.65
N VAL A 1124 -44.54 28.13 12.39
CA VAL A 1124 -43.91 28.98 11.37
C VAL A 1124 -44.89 30.05 10.92
N ARG A 1125 -44.76 31.25 11.49
CA ARG A 1125 -45.56 32.44 11.10
C ARG A 1125 -44.67 33.47 10.40
N GLU A 1126 -44.29 34.53 11.12
CA GLU A 1126 -43.29 35.51 10.69
C GLU A 1126 -41.84 35.00 10.88
N GLY A 1127 -41.68 33.87 11.56
CA GLY A 1127 -40.43 33.16 11.81
C GLY A 1127 -40.71 31.84 12.53
N VAL A 1128 -39.66 31.13 12.95
CA VAL A 1128 -39.80 29.92 13.78
C VAL A 1128 -39.99 30.34 15.24
N THR A 1129 -41.20 30.13 15.75
CA THR A 1129 -41.61 30.59 17.10
C THR A 1129 -42.44 29.57 17.84
N ALA A 1130 -42.42 29.60 19.17
CA ALA A 1130 -43.36 28.86 20.01
C ALA A 1130 -43.95 29.79 21.07
N ALA A 1131 -45.21 29.58 21.46
CA ALA A 1131 -45.83 30.32 22.56
C ALA A 1131 -46.03 29.39 23.75
N ILE A 1132 -45.67 29.85 24.95
CA ILE A 1132 -45.87 29.10 26.19
C ILE A 1132 -46.37 30.03 27.29
N TRP A 1133 -47.33 29.56 28.08
CA TRP A 1133 -47.74 30.23 29.32
C TRP A 1133 -46.85 29.78 30.48
N LEU A 1134 -46.12 30.72 31.07
CA LEU A 1134 -45.20 30.49 32.18
C LEU A 1134 -45.84 30.86 33.52
N ASP A 1135 -45.61 30.02 34.52
CA ASP A 1135 -45.59 30.37 35.94
C ASP A 1135 -44.12 30.45 36.40
N TYR A 1136 -43.87 30.83 37.65
CA TYR A 1136 -42.50 31.02 38.14
C TYR A 1136 -41.66 29.73 38.11
N GLU A 1137 -42.26 28.56 38.30
CA GLU A 1137 -41.54 27.28 38.24
C GLU A 1137 -41.16 26.93 36.81
N LYS A 1138 -42.11 27.01 35.87
CA LYS A 1138 -41.86 26.78 34.43
C LYS A 1138 -40.84 27.77 33.89
N ALA A 1139 -40.90 29.02 34.32
CA ALA A 1139 -39.93 30.06 33.98
C ALA A 1139 -38.51 29.68 34.41
N ALA A 1140 -38.33 29.18 35.65
CA ALA A 1140 -37.03 28.74 36.14
C ALA A 1140 -36.50 27.52 35.37
N VAL A 1141 -37.36 26.52 35.09
CA VAL A 1141 -37.01 25.32 34.32
C VAL A 1141 -36.63 25.68 32.88
N LEU A 1142 -37.45 26.48 32.20
CA LEU A 1142 -37.21 26.87 30.81
C LEU A 1142 -35.99 27.80 30.68
N ALA A 1143 -35.75 28.70 31.63
CA ALA A 1143 -34.52 29.49 31.69
C ALA A 1143 -33.28 28.60 31.81
N THR A 1144 -33.37 27.52 32.58
CA THR A 1144 -32.28 26.54 32.75
C THR A 1144 -32.05 25.74 31.47
N LEU A 1145 -33.12 25.27 30.83
CA LEU A 1145 -33.03 24.49 29.58
C LEU A 1145 -32.56 25.33 28.38
N THR A 1146 -32.90 26.61 28.33
CA THR A 1146 -32.55 27.48 27.20
C THR A 1146 -31.29 28.31 27.45
N GLY A 1147 -30.83 28.39 28.69
CA GLY A 1147 -29.80 29.33 29.12
C GLY A 1147 -30.24 30.80 29.09
N ASP A 1148 -31.52 31.09 28.83
CA ASP A 1148 -32.05 32.46 28.81
C ASP A 1148 -32.52 32.89 30.20
N GLY A 1149 -31.63 33.52 30.95
CA GLY A 1149 -31.92 34.07 32.27
C GLY A 1149 -33.04 35.11 32.29
N SER A 1150 -33.37 35.75 31.15
CA SER A 1150 -34.47 36.71 31.06
C SER A 1150 -35.85 36.07 31.19
N LEU A 1151 -35.92 34.73 31.12
CA LEU A 1151 -37.14 33.97 31.37
C LEU A 1151 -37.41 33.79 32.87
N LYS A 1152 -36.40 33.86 33.75
CA LYS A 1152 -36.59 33.72 35.20
C LYS A 1152 -37.53 34.80 35.74
N GLY A 1153 -38.40 34.43 36.67
CA GLY A 1153 -39.36 35.35 37.27
C GLY A 1153 -40.49 35.86 36.34
N LYS A 1154 -40.56 35.44 35.07
CA LYS A 1154 -41.67 35.81 34.18
C LYS A 1154 -42.93 35.00 34.49
N LYS A 1155 -44.09 35.64 34.34
CA LYS A 1155 -45.41 35.04 34.46
C LYS A 1155 -46.29 35.51 33.31
N GLY A 1156 -47.01 34.59 32.66
CA GLY A 1156 -47.84 34.87 31.48
C GLY A 1156 -47.28 34.26 30.19
N VAL A 1157 -47.85 34.65 29.04
CA VAL A 1157 -47.45 34.10 27.73
C VAL A 1157 -46.11 34.71 27.28
N VAL A 1158 -45.17 33.85 26.90
CA VAL A 1158 -43.87 34.22 26.32
C VAL A 1158 -43.72 33.57 24.95
N THR A 1159 -43.15 34.32 24.02
CA THR A 1159 -42.78 33.83 22.69
C THR A 1159 -41.31 33.41 22.68
N LEU A 1160 -41.07 32.15 22.35
CA LEU A 1160 -39.75 31.59 22.11
C LEU A 1160 -39.38 31.77 20.64
N SER A 1161 -38.13 32.13 20.39
CA SER A 1161 -37.52 32.27 19.06
C SER A 1161 -36.61 31.09 18.71
N ALA A 1162 -36.12 31.04 17.46
CA ALA A 1162 -35.14 30.05 16.98
C ALA A 1162 -33.90 29.89 17.88
N LYS A 1163 -33.45 30.95 18.57
CA LYS A 1163 -32.36 30.87 19.56
C LYS A 1163 -32.65 29.85 20.66
N HIS A 1164 -33.89 29.84 21.17
CA HIS A 1164 -34.32 28.89 22.20
C HIS A 1164 -34.44 27.48 21.63
N LEU A 1165 -34.85 27.34 20.36
CA LEU A 1165 -34.88 26.06 19.65
C LEU A 1165 -33.48 25.45 19.61
N PHE A 1166 -32.45 26.21 19.19
CA PHE A 1166 -31.07 25.71 19.13
C PHE A 1166 -30.52 25.33 20.51
N ALA A 1167 -30.90 26.07 21.57
CA ALA A 1167 -30.53 25.72 22.94
C ALA A 1167 -31.17 24.41 23.39
N LEU A 1168 -32.42 24.13 23.01
CA LEU A 1168 -33.10 22.88 23.35
C LEU A 1168 -32.52 21.69 22.58
N ALA A 1169 -32.10 21.89 21.32
CA ALA A 1169 -31.55 20.82 20.48
C ALA A 1169 -30.31 20.12 21.07
N GLN A 1170 -29.63 20.72 22.06
CA GLN A 1170 -28.48 20.09 22.72
C GLN A 1170 -28.83 18.84 23.55
N TYR A 1171 -30.10 18.65 23.92
CA TYR A 1171 -30.52 17.57 24.81
C TYR A 1171 -30.84 16.27 24.05
N ARG A 1172 -30.48 15.12 24.64
CA ARG A 1172 -30.65 13.77 24.06
C ARG A 1172 -32.06 13.48 23.51
N GLY A 1173 -33.11 13.99 24.15
CA GLY A 1173 -34.51 13.74 23.74
C GLY A 1173 -35.09 14.72 22.70
N THR A 1174 -34.31 15.68 22.19
CA THR A 1174 -34.75 16.57 21.08
C THR A 1174 -33.73 16.64 19.94
N GLY A 1175 -32.43 16.76 20.25
CA GLY A 1175 -31.32 16.45 19.36
C GLY A 1175 -31.39 17.03 17.94
N TRP A 1176 -31.02 16.17 16.99
CA TRP A 1176 -30.98 16.46 15.56
C TRP A 1176 -32.36 16.69 14.94
N ASP A 1177 -33.40 16.04 15.46
CA ASP A 1177 -34.76 16.14 14.92
C ASP A 1177 -35.28 17.58 14.93
N LEU A 1178 -34.99 18.30 16.03
CA LEU A 1178 -35.36 19.71 16.17
C LEU A 1178 -34.61 20.61 15.17
N LEU A 1179 -33.32 20.35 14.94
CA LEU A 1179 -32.49 21.09 13.98
C LEU A 1179 -32.93 20.84 12.53
N TRP A 1180 -33.20 19.58 12.17
CA TRP A 1180 -33.62 19.23 10.81
C TRP A 1180 -35.01 19.73 10.49
N TRP A 1181 -35.92 19.75 11.46
CA TRP A 1181 -37.20 20.42 11.29
C TRP A 1181 -37.04 21.91 10.99
N TYR A 1182 -36.20 22.62 11.76
CA TYR A 1182 -35.91 24.04 11.54
C TYR A 1182 -35.38 24.29 10.12
N VAL A 1183 -34.45 23.45 9.64
CA VAL A 1183 -33.92 23.54 8.27
C VAL A 1183 -35.03 23.32 7.23
N LYS A 1184 -35.85 22.26 7.39
CA LYS A 1184 -36.93 21.91 6.47
C LYS A 1184 -37.95 23.03 6.28
N VAL A 1185 -38.29 23.74 7.36
CA VAL A 1185 -39.30 24.81 7.30
C VAL A 1185 -38.74 26.15 6.83
N THR A 1186 -37.44 26.39 7.05
CA THR A 1186 -36.77 27.62 6.61
C THR A 1186 -36.25 27.55 5.19
N SER A 1187 -36.04 26.34 4.63
CA SER A 1187 -35.55 26.16 3.26
C SER A 1187 -36.60 26.38 2.17
N LYS A 1188 -37.89 26.30 2.51
CA LYS A 1188 -39.05 26.52 1.61
C LYS A 1188 -39.41 27.99 1.39
N LYS A 1189 -38.80 28.91 2.15
CA LYS A 1189 -38.85 30.36 1.92
C LYS A 1189 -37.62 30.78 1.13
#